data_AF-A0A1S3HBY9-F1
#
_entry.id   AF-A0A1S3HBY9-F1
#
_cell.length_a   1.000
_cell.length_b   1.000
_cell.length_c   1.000
_cell.angle_alpha   90.00
_cell.angle_beta   90.00
_cell.angle_gamma   90.00
#
_symmetry.space_group_name_H-M   'P 1'
#
loop_
_entity.id
_entity.type
_entity.pdbx_description
1 polymer ?
#
loop_
_entity_poly.entity_id
_entity_poly.type
_entity_poly.pdbx_seq_one_letter_code
_entity_poly.pdbx_strand_id
1 'polypeptide(L)'
;MIGGGDNGSLGRTLVPGDMAQVFASNGVSSPEEGHLHIFEQGIVFIHNQLGAVVLPKDKVISLEFFDGDSPSVVALLIVMYKPSLSPFLPAHLQGKNQQLVFVLTPKTKAYKAFFAEVLPLWRQEDQVPPMKLLAGDAQLPEDLAQMHNHLQLKYTVESSHGTVTPLKHAMASLQDLDRFLDHLKVSSVGRVPVASKDLSILLNQPYDAGGFDDDDQLTVTIITGIPGSYKRNLCTTLVNMAKDGQKWFVLRRPVDNIDTFDPKGLQVSLSQLIKASKRKKQSKKLHILLVTPGFTDIVDVITAIGSSEDPDIQRHLKIGAVTACVDPMNMYMEDRYTFPKLLDQCAEGWVNNVLFTSNLDLKNPFLEEAQKLIRAANPEVGFILADKGEVTRSTDLDLILSETAFMENATKRARHLSCPGWSCGQFSSGAVVPPLTDLRLRFTQPLERPKFLGRLKELKKHFNKTSKAGNVYFVRGLLRFSDSATLLDVEYVTLSGVLVINNAEMQTPPPSANGPAGSENGHEYCLVFTGLDLEEEKLKDWMRTCAKQKPAKKSHVSQATLTKNEVAKIHKEHHLEALPPGWFYNGSHFVSLAGDKSDTHPNMDEFIANYIKQTNEEIDKYNAKIDAMNIKDLFP
;
A
#
# COMPACT_ATOMS: atom_id res chain seq x y z
N MET A 1 34.85 52.19 -36.53
CA MET A 1 35.05 53.63 -36.23
C MET A 1 33.71 54.32 -36.41
N ILE A 2 33.00 54.63 -35.32
CA ILE A 2 31.90 55.61 -35.34
C ILE A 2 32.42 56.74 -34.45
N GLY A 3 33.18 57.63 -35.07
CA GLY A 3 33.73 58.81 -34.42
C GLY A 3 32.98 60.04 -34.91
N GLY A 4 32.52 60.85 -33.96
CA GLY A 4 32.45 62.30 -34.06
C GLY A 4 31.47 62.89 -35.06
N GLY A 5 30.35 63.40 -34.52
CA GLY A 5 29.76 64.66 -34.97
C GLY A 5 29.33 64.75 -36.43
N ASP A 6 28.18 64.14 -36.74
CA ASP A 6 27.22 64.71 -37.69
C ASP A 6 25.88 64.02 -37.49
N ASN A 7 24.78 64.77 -37.58
CA ASN A 7 23.42 64.25 -37.43
C ASN A 7 23.15 63.19 -38.50
N GLY A 8 23.42 61.93 -38.17
CA GLY A 8 22.99 60.78 -38.94
C GLY A 8 21.46 60.70 -39.01
N SER A 9 20.94 59.90 -39.94
CA SER A 9 19.50 59.71 -40.17
C SER A 9 18.68 59.27 -38.94
N LEU A 10 19.34 58.88 -37.84
CA LEU A 10 18.73 58.44 -36.59
C LEU A 10 18.75 59.49 -35.45
N GLY A 11 19.34 60.67 -35.68
CA GLY A 11 19.40 61.77 -34.71
C GLY A 11 20.49 61.61 -33.62
N ARG A 12 20.33 62.31 -32.49
CA ARG A 12 21.30 62.30 -31.39
C ARG A 12 21.34 60.94 -30.70
N THR A 13 22.53 60.52 -30.26
CA THR A 13 22.73 59.31 -29.44
C THR A 13 22.29 59.55 -27.99
N LEU A 14 21.44 58.66 -27.47
CA LEU A 14 20.92 58.65 -26.10
C LEU A 14 21.56 57.54 -25.24
N VAL A 15 21.89 56.39 -25.85
CA VAL A 15 22.69 55.34 -25.21
C VAL A 15 23.91 55.07 -26.10
N PRO A 16 25.13 55.43 -25.65
CA PRO A 16 26.34 55.20 -26.41
C PRO A 16 26.78 53.74 -26.25
N GLY A 17 26.17 52.84 -27.03
CA GLY A 17 26.66 51.47 -27.28
C GLY A 17 27.20 50.74 -26.07
N ASP A 18 26.33 50.13 -25.27
CA ASP A 18 26.75 49.31 -24.13
C ASP A 18 26.16 47.91 -24.22
N MET A 19 26.76 46.98 -23.47
CA MET A 19 26.41 45.57 -23.50
C MET A 19 24.94 45.37 -23.08
N ALA A 20 24.18 44.69 -23.93
CA ALA A 20 22.80 44.29 -23.69
C ALA A 20 22.53 42.93 -24.34
N GLN A 21 21.44 42.29 -23.96
CA GLN A 21 20.97 41.07 -24.63
C GLN A 21 19.72 41.36 -25.46
N VAL A 22 19.58 40.66 -26.58
CA VAL A 22 18.36 40.68 -27.41
C VAL A 22 17.80 39.27 -27.57
N PHE A 23 16.49 39.14 -27.54
CA PHE A 23 15.81 37.92 -27.97
C PHE A 23 14.47 38.26 -28.61
N ALA A 24 13.93 37.32 -29.37
CA ALA A 24 12.55 37.38 -29.82
C ALA A 24 11.65 36.57 -28.89
N SER A 25 10.40 37.00 -28.73
CA SER A 25 9.36 36.19 -28.06
C SER A 25 8.95 35.04 -28.98
N ASN A 26 9.83 34.06 -29.11
CA ASN A 26 9.59 32.77 -29.73
C ASN A 26 10.26 31.71 -28.86
N GLY A 27 9.68 30.52 -28.75
CA GLY A 27 10.21 29.45 -27.88
C GLY A 27 11.54 28.82 -28.35
N VAL A 28 12.28 29.49 -29.23
CA VAL A 28 13.52 28.99 -29.85
C VAL A 28 14.68 29.99 -29.72
N SER A 29 14.40 31.27 -29.45
CA SER A 29 15.39 32.33 -29.32
C SER A 29 15.99 32.32 -27.92
N SER A 30 17.30 32.09 -27.83
CA SER A 30 18.07 32.38 -26.63
C SER A 30 18.44 33.87 -26.58
N PRO A 31 18.67 34.46 -25.39
CA PRO A 31 19.22 35.81 -25.27
C PRO A 31 20.63 35.90 -25.85
N GLU A 32 20.79 36.75 -26.86
CA GLU A 32 22.06 36.96 -27.56
C GLU A 32 22.73 38.27 -27.11
N GLU A 33 24.03 38.23 -26.84
CA GLU A 33 24.79 39.39 -26.38
C GLU A 33 25.24 40.28 -27.54
N GLY A 34 25.13 41.59 -27.34
CA GLY A 34 25.58 42.59 -28.31
C GLY A 34 25.64 43.98 -27.68
N HIS A 35 25.85 44.98 -28.54
CA HIS A 35 25.92 46.38 -28.10
C HIS A 35 24.65 47.11 -28.51
N LEU A 36 23.93 47.63 -27.53
CA LEU A 36 22.71 48.41 -27.72
C LEU A 36 23.03 49.90 -27.82
N HIS A 37 22.68 50.48 -28.95
CA HIS A 37 22.73 51.91 -29.20
C HIS A 37 21.30 52.44 -29.35
N ILE A 38 20.93 53.45 -28.58
CA ILE A 38 19.63 54.10 -28.69
C ILE A 38 19.85 55.52 -29.19
N PHE A 39 19.12 55.90 -30.23
CA PHE A 39 19.10 57.24 -30.81
C PHE A 39 17.69 57.83 -30.71
N GLU A 40 17.56 59.13 -30.93
CA GLU A 40 16.28 59.84 -30.91
C GLU A 40 15.24 59.24 -31.87
N GLN A 41 15.67 58.77 -33.06
CA GLN A 41 14.79 58.28 -34.13
C GLN A 41 14.89 56.75 -34.38
N GLY A 42 15.60 56.00 -33.55
CA GLY A 42 15.65 54.54 -33.68
C GLY A 42 16.61 53.84 -32.73
N ILE A 43 16.58 52.50 -32.77
CA ILE A 43 17.44 51.62 -31.97
C ILE A 43 18.37 50.88 -32.93
N VAL A 44 19.65 50.76 -32.57
CA VAL A 44 20.63 49.94 -33.31
C VAL A 44 21.22 48.93 -32.34
N PHE A 45 21.11 47.65 -32.68
CA PHE A 45 21.75 46.57 -31.93
C PHE A 45 22.84 45.94 -32.78
N ILE A 46 24.07 45.98 -32.29
CA ILE A 46 25.22 45.39 -32.98
C ILE A 46 25.46 44.01 -32.38
N HIS A 47 25.11 42.98 -33.13
CA HIS A 47 25.39 41.60 -32.78
C HIS A 47 26.80 41.22 -33.23
N ASN A 48 27.51 40.45 -32.40
CA ASN A 48 28.91 40.09 -32.66
C ASN A 48 29.11 39.25 -33.93
N GLN A 49 28.10 38.48 -34.34
CA GLN A 49 28.19 37.58 -35.50
C GLN A 49 27.31 37.98 -36.69
N LEU A 50 26.22 38.72 -36.44
CA LEU A 50 25.18 39.00 -37.44
C LEU A 50 25.22 40.45 -37.94
N GLY A 51 26.09 41.28 -37.37
CA GLY A 51 26.20 42.69 -37.69
C GLY A 51 25.11 43.53 -37.02
N ALA A 52 24.77 44.65 -37.64
CA ALA A 52 23.88 45.64 -37.05
C ALA A 52 22.41 45.40 -37.45
N VAL A 53 21.55 45.25 -36.44
CA VAL A 53 20.10 45.30 -36.56
C VAL A 53 19.65 46.74 -36.30
N VAL A 54 19.03 47.37 -37.30
CA VAL A 54 18.56 48.74 -37.22
C VAL A 54 17.03 48.75 -37.14
N LEU A 55 16.50 49.41 -36.11
CA LEU A 55 15.07 49.58 -35.81
C LEU A 55 14.70 51.06 -35.84
N PRO A 56 14.37 51.60 -37.02
CA PRO A 56 13.84 52.96 -37.14
C PRO A 56 12.50 53.10 -36.41
N LYS A 57 12.26 54.24 -35.72
CA LYS A 57 11.00 54.47 -34.98
C LYS A 57 9.76 54.43 -35.88
N ASP A 58 9.86 54.80 -37.16
CA ASP A 58 8.73 54.72 -38.12
C ASP A 58 8.29 53.27 -38.42
N LYS A 59 9.15 52.29 -38.13
CA LYS A 59 8.89 50.85 -38.25
C LYS A 59 8.48 50.19 -36.93
N VAL A 60 8.45 50.93 -35.83
CA VAL A 60 7.99 50.46 -34.53
C VAL A 60 6.51 50.83 -34.36
N ILE A 61 5.71 49.90 -33.84
CA ILE A 61 4.28 50.06 -33.57
C ILE A 61 4.06 50.60 -32.17
N SER A 62 4.70 49.98 -31.17
CA SER A 62 4.64 50.40 -29.77
C SER A 62 5.87 49.93 -29.00
N LEU A 63 6.10 50.56 -27.85
CA LEU A 63 7.16 50.22 -26.91
C LEU A 63 6.51 49.87 -25.56
N GLU A 64 6.92 48.76 -24.96
CA GLU A 64 6.55 48.41 -23.59
C GLU A 64 7.81 48.24 -22.75
N PHE A 65 7.77 48.68 -21.50
CA PHE A 65 8.91 48.59 -20.59
C PHE A 65 8.49 48.00 -19.26
N PHE A 66 9.26 47.02 -18.80
CA PHE A 66 9.07 46.30 -17.55
C PHE A 66 10.35 46.35 -16.72
N ASP A 67 10.28 46.81 -15.48
CA ASP A 67 11.40 46.87 -14.54
C ASP A 67 11.08 46.27 -13.16
N GLY A 68 9.89 45.69 -12.98
CA GLY A 68 9.46 45.06 -11.73
C GLY A 68 9.49 45.98 -10.51
N ASP A 69 9.43 47.30 -10.71
CA ASP A 69 9.45 48.33 -9.68
C ASP A 69 10.67 48.28 -8.72
N SER A 70 11.79 47.66 -9.14
CA SER A 70 12.98 47.52 -8.30
C SER A 70 14.30 47.62 -9.09
N PRO A 71 15.32 48.35 -8.57
CA PRO A 71 16.63 48.46 -9.22
C PRO A 71 17.47 47.18 -9.17
N SER A 72 16.98 46.11 -8.55
CA SER A 72 17.60 44.77 -8.53
C SER A 72 17.01 43.80 -9.54
N VAL A 73 16.01 44.22 -10.31
CA VAL A 73 15.31 43.40 -11.30
C VAL A 73 15.82 43.69 -12.70
N VAL A 74 16.02 42.65 -13.50
CA VAL A 74 16.37 42.75 -14.91
C VAL A 74 15.23 43.43 -15.66
N ALA A 75 15.53 44.55 -16.32
CA ALA A 75 14.54 45.33 -17.06
C ALA A 75 14.43 44.85 -18.52
N LEU A 76 13.21 44.85 -19.06
CA LEU A 76 12.89 44.44 -20.42
C LEU A 76 12.29 45.62 -21.19
N LEU A 77 12.86 45.90 -22.36
CA LEU A 77 12.30 46.81 -23.36
C LEU A 77 11.73 45.96 -24.50
N ILE A 78 10.40 45.89 -24.57
CA ILE A 78 9.65 45.12 -25.55
C ILE A 78 9.26 46.05 -26.71
N VAL A 79 9.73 45.73 -27.90
CA VAL A 79 9.54 46.51 -29.12
C VAL A 79 8.64 45.73 -30.08
N MET A 80 7.43 46.23 -30.30
CA MET A 80 6.53 45.68 -31.32
C MET A 80 6.83 46.35 -32.66
N TYR A 81 7.21 45.57 -33.68
CA TYR A 81 7.64 46.11 -34.97
C TYR A 81 6.67 45.78 -36.11
N LYS A 82 6.70 46.57 -37.19
CA LYS A 82 5.86 46.34 -38.38
C LYS A 82 6.36 45.14 -39.19
N PRO A 83 5.47 44.32 -39.80
CA PRO A 83 5.86 43.16 -40.61
C PRO A 83 6.86 43.48 -41.75
N SER A 84 6.84 44.71 -42.25
CA SER A 84 7.80 45.19 -43.27
C SER A 84 9.27 45.10 -42.85
N LEU A 85 9.54 45.00 -41.54
CA LEU A 85 10.88 44.89 -40.99
C LEU A 85 11.40 43.44 -40.95
N SER A 86 10.51 42.44 -40.96
CA SER A 86 10.90 41.02 -40.84
C SER A 86 12.00 40.57 -41.82
N PRO A 87 12.02 40.97 -43.12
CA PRO A 87 13.08 40.58 -44.04
C PRO A 87 14.49 41.07 -43.66
N PHE A 88 14.58 42.10 -42.80
CA PHE A 88 15.82 42.71 -42.34
C PHE A 88 16.27 42.20 -40.97
N LEU A 89 15.49 41.33 -40.34
CA LEU A 89 15.81 40.70 -39.08
C LEU A 89 16.34 39.28 -39.31
N PRO A 90 17.36 38.82 -38.56
CA PRO A 90 17.77 37.42 -38.56
C PRO A 90 16.58 36.49 -38.26
N ALA A 91 16.52 35.34 -38.92
CA ALA A 91 15.36 34.44 -38.85
C ALA A 91 15.00 33.97 -37.42
N HIS A 92 15.99 33.79 -36.54
CA HIS A 92 15.77 33.40 -35.13
C HIS A 92 15.26 34.56 -34.26
N LEU A 93 15.49 35.82 -34.66
CA LEU A 93 14.93 37.02 -34.02
C LEU A 93 13.55 37.40 -34.59
N GLN A 94 12.96 36.56 -35.44
CA GLN A 94 11.59 36.73 -35.94
C GLN A 94 10.63 35.89 -35.08
N GLY A 95 9.60 36.53 -34.54
CA GLY A 95 8.54 35.86 -33.77
C GLY A 95 7.16 36.04 -34.42
N LYS A 96 6.21 35.15 -34.12
CA LYS A 96 4.80 35.28 -34.56
C LYS A 96 4.17 36.60 -34.08
N ASN A 97 4.60 37.08 -32.92
CA ASN A 97 4.11 38.29 -32.28
C ASN A 97 4.78 39.57 -32.78
N GLN A 98 5.78 39.48 -33.68
CA GLN A 98 6.55 40.62 -34.19
C GLN A 98 7.12 41.49 -33.05
N GLN A 99 7.69 40.81 -32.05
CA GLN A 99 8.22 41.39 -30.83
C GLN A 99 9.72 41.09 -30.71
N LEU A 100 10.49 42.15 -30.49
CA LEU A 100 11.90 42.08 -30.09
C LEU A 100 12.03 42.59 -28.66
N VAL A 101 12.78 41.88 -27.84
CA VAL A 101 12.99 42.23 -26.44
C VAL A 101 14.46 42.53 -26.21
N PHE A 102 14.74 43.73 -25.73
CA PHE A 102 16.07 44.12 -25.26
C PHE A 102 16.13 44.04 -23.75
N VAL A 103 17.16 43.38 -23.24
CA VAL A 103 17.39 43.15 -21.82
C VAL A 103 18.39 44.16 -21.31
N LEU A 104 18.00 44.90 -20.28
CA LEU A 104 18.85 45.87 -19.59
C LEU A 104 19.19 45.32 -18.21
N THR A 105 20.40 44.80 -18.06
CA THR A 105 20.88 44.24 -16.79
C THR A 105 21.17 45.36 -15.79
N PRO A 106 20.75 45.24 -14.51
CA PRO A 106 21.00 46.27 -13.52
C PRO A 106 22.48 46.59 -13.34
N LYS A 107 22.78 47.82 -12.90
CA LYS A 107 24.14 48.35 -12.65
C LYS A 107 25.02 48.55 -13.90
N THR A 108 24.61 48.12 -15.09
CA THR A 108 25.29 48.40 -16.38
C THR A 108 25.18 49.89 -16.77
N LYS A 109 26.01 50.36 -17.72
CA LYS A 109 25.91 51.75 -18.21
C LYS A 109 24.67 51.91 -19.08
N ALA A 110 24.29 50.88 -19.86
CA ALA A 110 23.06 50.81 -20.64
C ALA A 110 21.84 51.07 -19.76
N TYR A 111 21.72 50.36 -18.64
CA TYR A 111 20.63 50.52 -17.69
C TYR A 111 20.58 51.96 -17.13
N LYS A 112 21.73 52.48 -16.66
CA LYS A 112 21.81 53.84 -16.10
C LYS A 112 21.46 54.92 -17.14
N ALA A 113 22.00 54.79 -18.35
CA ALA A 113 21.75 55.73 -19.46
C ALA A 113 20.29 55.65 -19.94
N PHE A 114 19.69 54.46 -19.97
CA PHE A 114 18.28 54.30 -20.32
C PHE A 114 17.36 55.06 -19.35
N PHE A 115 17.53 54.89 -18.05
CA PHE A 115 16.72 55.59 -17.04
C PHE A 115 16.99 57.11 -17.02
N ALA A 116 18.22 57.55 -17.29
CA ALA A 116 18.59 58.96 -17.23
C ALA A 116 18.20 59.75 -18.50
N GLU A 117 18.39 59.16 -19.69
CA GLU A 117 18.29 59.87 -20.97
C GLU A 117 17.13 59.40 -21.84
N VAL A 118 16.80 58.11 -21.85
CA VAL A 118 15.80 57.53 -22.78
C VAL A 118 14.39 57.57 -22.21
N LEU A 119 14.21 57.05 -21.00
CA LEU A 119 12.91 56.91 -20.35
C LEU A 119 12.17 58.26 -20.17
N PRO A 120 12.82 59.37 -19.77
CA PRO A 120 12.13 60.66 -19.65
C PRO A 120 11.64 61.23 -20.99
N LEU A 121 12.40 60.99 -22.07
CA LEU A 121 12.04 61.44 -23.41
C LEU A 121 10.88 60.64 -23.98
N TRP A 122 10.91 59.31 -23.82
CA TRP A 122 9.91 58.43 -24.43
C TRP A 122 8.58 58.36 -23.66
N ARG A 123 8.53 58.90 -22.44
CA ARG A 123 7.31 59.03 -21.63
C ARG A 123 6.43 60.24 -22.02
N GLN A 124 6.92 61.14 -22.86
CA GLN A 124 6.17 62.34 -23.26
C GLN A 124 4.92 61.95 -24.07
N GLU A 125 3.78 62.61 -23.83
CA GLU A 125 2.48 62.29 -24.47
C GLU A 125 2.50 62.42 -26.00
N ASP A 126 3.41 63.23 -26.54
CA ASP A 126 3.59 63.45 -27.99
C ASP A 126 4.51 62.42 -28.67
N GLN A 127 5.03 61.43 -27.93
CA GLN A 127 5.97 60.46 -28.48
C GLN A 127 5.28 59.45 -29.41
N VAL A 128 5.78 59.35 -30.65
CA VAL A 128 5.45 58.28 -31.59
C VAL A 128 6.69 57.41 -31.81
N PRO A 129 6.64 56.09 -31.62
CA PRO A 129 5.53 55.27 -31.12
C PRO A 129 5.28 55.44 -29.61
N PRO A 130 4.06 55.15 -29.10
CA PRO A 130 3.74 55.30 -27.69
C PRO A 130 4.50 54.29 -26.82
N MET A 131 4.93 54.73 -25.63
CA MET A 131 5.59 53.90 -24.62
C MET A 131 4.65 53.58 -23.46
N LYS A 132 4.48 52.29 -23.15
CA LYS A 132 3.69 51.80 -22.02
C LYS A 132 4.59 51.23 -20.93
N LEU A 133 4.38 51.66 -19.69
CA LEU A 133 5.01 51.06 -18.51
C LEU A 133 4.16 49.89 -18.02
N LEU A 134 4.77 48.72 -17.89
CA LEU A 134 4.16 47.55 -17.26
C LEU A 134 4.52 47.60 -15.77
N ALA A 135 3.53 47.92 -14.93
CA ALA A 135 3.69 47.95 -13.47
C ALA A 135 4.02 46.54 -12.92
N GLY A 136 4.58 46.43 -11.71
CA GLY A 136 4.97 45.16 -11.08
C GLY A 136 3.85 44.11 -10.95
N ASP A 137 2.58 44.54 -10.95
CA ASP A 137 1.40 43.66 -10.92
C ASP A 137 0.87 43.26 -12.33
N ALA A 138 1.41 43.85 -13.41
CA ALA A 138 1.01 43.50 -14.77
C ALA A 138 1.67 42.18 -15.18
N GLN A 139 0.86 41.16 -15.47
CA GLN A 139 1.34 39.85 -15.93
C GLN A 139 2.05 40.01 -17.28
N LEU A 140 3.38 39.83 -17.28
CA LEU A 140 4.11 39.53 -18.51
C LEU A 140 3.44 38.32 -19.18
N PRO A 141 3.31 38.29 -20.52
CA PRO A 141 2.91 37.08 -21.24
C PRO A 141 3.76 35.88 -20.78
N GLU A 142 3.16 34.69 -20.69
CA GLU A 142 3.79 33.51 -20.10
C GLU A 142 5.19 33.21 -20.69
N ASP A 143 5.33 33.32 -22.01
CA ASP A 143 6.60 33.15 -22.73
C ASP A 143 7.68 34.15 -22.27
N LEU A 144 7.30 35.41 -22.03
CA LEU A 144 8.21 36.46 -21.56
C LEU A 144 8.51 36.32 -20.07
N ALA A 145 7.54 35.88 -19.27
CA ALA A 145 7.72 35.63 -17.84
C ALA A 145 8.72 34.50 -17.59
N GLN A 146 8.64 33.41 -18.36
CA GLN A 146 9.61 32.29 -18.27
C GLN A 146 11.04 32.77 -18.58
N MET A 147 11.22 33.51 -19.67
CA MET A 147 12.51 34.07 -20.06
C MET A 147 13.04 35.09 -19.05
N HIS A 148 12.16 35.97 -18.54
CA HIS A 148 12.51 36.95 -17.50
C HIS A 148 13.02 36.26 -16.23
N ASN A 149 12.31 35.23 -15.75
CA ASN A 149 12.72 34.47 -14.57
C ASN A 149 14.10 33.81 -14.76
N HIS A 150 14.39 33.27 -15.95
CA HIS A 150 15.70 32.71 -16.26
C HIS A 150 16.80 33.78 -16.26
N LEU A 151 16.57 34.93 -16.90
CA LEU A 151 17.50 36.07 -16.91
C LEU A 151 17.73 36.63 -15.51
N GLN A 152 16.68 36.72 -14.69
CA GLN A 152 16.77 37.15 -13.30
C GLN A 152 17.58 36.17 -12.45
N LEU A 153 17.40 34.86 -12.66
CA LEU A 153 18.20 33.82 -12.00
C LEU A 153 19.68 33.97 -12.38
N LYS A 154 19.99 34.14 -13.68
CA LYS A 154 21.34 34.36 -14.17
C LYS A 154 21.99 35.58 -13.51
N TYR A 155 21.32 36.73 -13.53
CA TYR A 155 21.79 37.94 -12.86
C TYR A 155 22.01 37.73 -11.35
N THR A 156 21.09 37.04 -10.67
CA THR A 156 21.20 36.77 -9.23
C THR A 156 22.40 35.89 -8.90
N VAL A 157 22.69 34.88 -9.72
CA VAL A 157 23.86 34.01 -9.57
C VAL A 157 25.16 34.77 -9.83
N GLU A 158 25.22 35.56 -10.89
CA GLU A 158 26.41 36.34 -11.27
C GLU A 158 26.71 37.50 -10.31
N SER A 159 25.67 38.08 -9.69
CA SER A 159 25.80 39.18 -8.73
C SER A 159 25.92 38.73 -7.27
N SER A 160 25.78 37.44 -6.99
CA SER A 160 25.90 36.89 -5.64
C SER A 160 27.36 36.83 -5.20
N HIS A 161 27.64 37.36 -4.00
CA HIS A 161 28.93 37.20 -3.32
C HIS A 161 28.99 35.98 -2.38
N GLY A 162 27.90 35.20 -2.29
CA GLY A 162 27.80 34.01 -1.44
C GLY A 162 28.11 32.71 -2.18
N THR A 163 28.20 31.59 -1.45
CA THR A 163 28.36 30.25 -2.02
C THR A 163 27.14 29.84 -2.86
N VAL A 164 27.31 29.85 -4.18
CA VAL A 164 26.32 29.32 -5.14
C VAL A 164 26.64 27.85 -5.41
N THR A 165 25.62 26.99 -5.39
CA THR A 165 25.81 25.56 -5.68
C THR A 165 26.07 25.35 -7.18
N PRO A 166 26.86 24.32 -7.57
CA PRO A 166 27.09 24.00 -8.99
C PRO A 166 25.79 23.80 -9.78
N LEU A 167 24.76 23.22 -9.16
CA LEU A 167 23.44 23.05 -9.78
C LEU A 167 22.77 24.40 -10.09
N LYS A 168 22.79 25.35 -9.15
CA LYS A 168 22.24 26.69 -9.39
C LYS A 168 22.99 27.43 -10.50
N HIS A 169 24.31 27.25 -10.60
CA HIS A 169 25.09 27.79 -11.72
C HIS A 169 24.71 27.15 -13.05
N ALA A 170 24.49 25.83 -13.08
CA ALA A 170 24.04 25.12 -14.27
C ALA A 170 22.63 25.57 -14.70
N MET A 171 21.68 25.72 -13.76
CA MET A 171 20.32 26.21 -14.01
C MET A 171 20.30 27.64 -14.56
N ALA A 172 21.25 28.49 -14.14
CA ALA A 172 21.43 29.84 -14.67
C ALA A 172 22.07 29.87 -16.07
N SER A 173 22.86 28.85 -16.42
CA SER A 173 23.60 28.79 -17.69
C SER A 173 22.85 28.05 -18.79
N LEU A 174 22.00 27.10 -18.42
CA LEU A 174 21.27 26.23 -19.34
C LEU A 174 19.77 26.51 -19.21
N GLN A 175 19.19 27.06 -20.27
CA GLN A 175 17.75 27.25 -20.39
C GLN A 175 17.03 25.91 -20.31
N ASP A 176 15.87 25.89 -19.64
CA ASP A 176 15.01 24.71 -19.47
C ASP A 176 15.69 23.49 -18.82
N LEU A 177 16.81 23.67 -18.11
CA LEU A 177 17.49 22.57 -17.42
C LEU A 177 16.56 21.83 -16.45
N ASP A 178 15.71 22.55 -15.72
CA ASP A 178 14.74 21.93 -14.80
C ASP A 178 13.76 21.01 -15.51
N ARG A 179 13.22 21.49 -16.64
CA ARG A 179 12.34 20.70 -17.51
C ARG A 179 13.09 19.48 -18.04
N PHE A 180 14.32 19.65 -18.52
CA PHE A 180 15.15 18.54 -18.98
C PHE A 180 15.39 17.52 -17.86
N LEU A 181 15.71 17.96 -16.64
CA LEU A 181 15.95 17.08 -15.50
C LEU A 181 14.69 16.30 -15.12
N ASP A 182 13.51 16.92 -15.17
CA ASP A 182 12.25 16.21 -14.94
C ASP A 182 11.95 15.17 -16.03
N HIS A 183 12.18 15.51 -17.30
CA HIS A 183 12.13 14.54 -18.39
C HIS A 183 13.15 13.41 -18.21
N LEU A 184 14.38 13.73 -17.79
CA LEU A 184 15.45 12.76 -17.58
C LEU A 184 15.10 11.78 -16.46
N LYS A 185 14.58 12.28 -15.33
CA LYS A 185 14.13 11.45 -14.20
C LYS A 185 13.10 10.41 -14.66
N VAL A 186 12.10 10.83 -15.44
CA VAL A 186 11.05 9.93 -15.95
C VAL A 186 11.61 8.96 -16.99
N SER A 187 12.39 9.46 -17.96
CA SER A 187 12.92 8.66 -19.07
C SER A 187 13.98 7.64 -18.64
N SER A 188 14.63 7.86 -17.49
CA SER A 188 15.65 6.95 -16.95
C SER A 188 15.08 5.70 -16.30
N VAL A 189 13.79 5.69 -15.95
CA VAL A 189 13.15 4.58 -15.23
C VAL A 189 12.82 3.40 -16.15
N GLY A 190 12.53 3.65 -17.43
CA GLY A 190 12.24 2.57 -18.38
C GLY A 190 11.79 3.06 -19.75
N ARG A 191 11.66 2.12 -20.69
CA ARG A 191 11.20 2.38 -22.07
C ARG A 191 9.73 2.02 -22.29
N VAL A 192 8.95 1.96 -21.22
CA VAL A 192 7.57 1.50 -21.27
C VAL A 192 6.64 2.67 -21.61
N PRO A 193 5.68 2.53 -22.53
CA PRO A 193 4.75 3.60 -22.87
C PRO A 193 3.90 4.02 -21.67
N VAL A 194 3.54 5.29 -21.64
CA VAL A 194 2.62 5.88 -20.66
C VAL A 194 1.44 6.52 -21.40
N ALA A 195 0.25 6.48 -20.79
CA ALA A 195 -0.91 7.16 -21.34
C ALA A 195 -0.66 8.67 -21.47
N SER A 196 -1.02 9.27 -22.61
CA SER A 196 -0.76 10.69 -22.89
C SER A 196 -1.34 11.63 -21.82
N LYS A 197 -2.46 11.26 -21.21
CA LYS A 197 -3.11 12.02 -20.13
C LYS A 197 -2.29 12.07 -18.82
N ASP A 198 -1.41 11.09 -18.60
CA ASP A 198 -0.60 11.00 -17.39
C ASP A 198 0.80 11.61 -17.61
N LEU A 199 1.14 12.02 -18.84
CA LEU A 199 2.48 12.54 -19.18
C LEU A 199 2.79 13.86 -18.47
N SER A 200 1.83 14.78 -18.44
CA SER A 200 1.91 16.04 -17.68
C SER A 200 2.16 15.80 -16.20
N ILE A 201 1.47 14.81 -15.62
CA ILE A 201 1.60 14.40 -14.21
C ILE A 201 3.02 13.86 -13.94
N LEU A 202 3.57 13.06 -14.85
CA LEU A 202 4.93 12.53 -14.72
C LEU A 202 6.00 13.61 -14.74
N LEU A 203 5.83 14.58 -15.65
CA LEU A 203 6.76 15.66 -15.91
C LEU A 203 6.58 16.85 -14.96
N ASN A 204 5.74 16.72 -13.93
CA ASN A 204 5.39 17.81 -13.01
C ASN A 204 4.93 19.11 -13.72
N GLN A 205 4.33 18.97 -14.89
CA GLN A 205 3.79 20.10 -15.64
C GLN A 205 2.39 20.43 -15.13
N PRO A 206 1.95 21.70 -15.23
CA PRO A 206 0.59 22.09 -14.88
C PRO A 206 -0.39 21.21 -15.67
N TYR A 207 -1.04 20.30 -14.96
CA TYR A 207 -2.02 19.40 -15.52
C TYR A 207 -3.39 20.02 -15.30
N ASP A 208 -4.04 20.40 -16.40
CA ASP A 208 -5.45 20.72 -16.37
C ASP A 208 -6.19 19.38 -16.23
N ALA A 209 -6.41 18.98 -14.99
CA ALA A 209 -7.31 17.89 -14.66
C ALA A 209 -8.70 18.40 -15.02
N GLY A 210 -9.07 18.31 -16.31
CA GLY A 210 -10.42 18.61 -16.78
C GLY A 210 -11.40 18.08 -15.74
N GLY A 211 -12.26 18.97 -15.25
CA GLY A 211 -12.97 18.81 -13.99
C GLY A 211 -13.45 17.38 -13.78
N PHE A 212 -13.26 16.86 -12.57
CA PHE A 212 -13.82 15.57 -12.16
C PHE A 212 -15.35 15.67 -12.08
N ASP A 213 -16.01 15.98 -13.20
CA ASP A 213 -17.45 15.86 -13.39
C ASP A 213 -17.72 14.37 -13.58
N ASP A 214 -17.86 13.64 -12.48
CA ASP A 214 -18.44 12.31 -12.51
C ASP A 214 -18.99 11.92 -11.12
N ASP A 215 -20.01 12.66 -10.69
CA ASP A 215 -20.82 12.34 -9.50
C ASP A 215 -21.54 10.97 -9.63
N ASP A 216 -21.56 10.38 -10.83
CA ASP A 216 -22.19 9.09 -11.15
C ASP A 216 -21.23 7.87 -11.11
N GLN A 217 -19.94 8.06 -10.79
CA GLN A 217 -19.00 6.93 -10.67
C GLN A 217 -19.08 6.23 -9.30
N LEU A 218 -18.96 4.91 -9.32
CA LEU A 218 -18.90 4.06 -8.13
C LEU A 218 -17.49 4.07 -7.54
N THR A 219 -17.39 4.45 -6.27
CA THR A 219 -16.11 4.47 -5.54
C THR A 219 -15.82 3.10 -4.91
N VAL A 220 -14.61 2.59 -5.17
CA VAL A 220 -14.04 1.40 -4.54
C VAL A 220 -12.98 1.81 -3.53
N THR A 221 -13.13 1.34 -2.30
CA THR A 221 -12.11 1.43 -1.25
C THR A 221 -11.49 0.04 -1.07
N ILE A 222 -10.17 -0.04 -1.19
CA ILE A 222 -9.44 -1.30 -1.09
C ILE A 222 -8.80 -1.41 0.30
N ILE A 223 -9.07 -2.52 0.98
CA ILE A 223 -8.47 -2.86 2.26
C ILE A 223 -7.48 -4.02 2.04
N THR A 224 -6.23 -3.79 2.39
CA THR A 224 -5.14 -4.76 2.28
C THR A 224 -4.42 -4.99 3.59
N GLY A 225 -3.39 -5.82 3.57
CA GLY A 225 -2.64 -6.28 4.73
C GLY A 225 -2.46 -7.79 4.70
N ILE A 226 -1.44 -8.28 5.38
CA ILE A 226 -1.12 -9.70 5.48
C ILE A 226 -2.16 -10.48 6.33
N PRO A 227 -2.19 -11.82 6.27
CA PRO A 227 -3.02 -12.62 7.17
C PRO A 227 -2.75 -12.29 8.64
N GLY A 228 -3.81 -12.13 9.44
CA GLY A 228 -3.70 -11.73 10.85
C GLY A 228 -3.56 -10.24 11.11
N SER A 229 -3.63 -9.38 10.09
CA SER A 229 -3.56 -7.92 10.27
C SER A 229 -4.86 -7.24 10.69
N TYR A 230 -5.88 -7.99 11.10
CA TYR A 230 -7.22 -7.47 11.45
C TYR A 230 -7.97 -6.71 10.34
N LYS A 231 -7.53 -6.79 9.08
CA LYS A 231 -8.24 -6.17 7.94
C LYS A 231 -9.72 -6.54 7.83
N ARG A 232 -10.08 -7.76 8.26
CA ARG A 232 -11.48 -8.22 8.31
C ARG A 232 -12.28 -7.48 9.37
N ASN A 233 -11.70 -7.25 10.55
CA ASN A 233 -12.36 -6.51 11.61
C ASN A 233 -12.58 -5.04 11.20
N LEU A 234 -11.58 -4.41 10.57
CA LEU A 234 -11.74 -3.06 10.01
C LEU A 234 -12.93 -3.00 9.03
N CYS A 235 -13.02 -3.97 8.10
CA CYS A 235 -14.15 -4.04 7.17
C CYS A 235 -15.49 -4.15 7.91
N THR A 236 -15.59 -4.98 8.96
CA THR A 236 -16.81 -5.11 9.78
C THR A 236 -17.12 -3.80 10.50
N THR A 237 -16.12 -3.13 11.09
CA THR A 237 -16.28 -1.83 11.75
C THR A 237 -16.82 -0.79 10.78
N LEU A 238 -16.25 -0.67 9.58
CA LEU A 238 -16.70 0.28 8.56
C LEU A 238 -18.16 0.03 8.14
N VAL A 239 -18.54 -1.23 7.95
CA VAL A 239 -19.92 -1.61 7.62
C VAL A 239 -20.88 -1.28 8.76
N ASN A 240 -20.48 -1.53 10.01
CA ASN A 240 -21.29 -1.23 11.19
C ASN A 240 -21.45 0.28 11.44
N MET A 241 -20.45 1.08 11.05
CA MET A 241 -20.47 2.55 11.17
C MET A 241 -21.19 3.24 10.01
N ALA A 242 -21.52 2.51 8.94
CA ALA A 242 -22.27 3.06 7.82
C ALA A 242 -23.64 3.56 8.30
N LYS A 243 -23.83 4.89 8.24
CA LYS A 243 -25.10 5.54 8.62
C LYS A 243 -26.26 5.05 7.74
N ASP A 244 -27.46 4.98 8.30
CA ASP A 244 -28.72 4.69 7.61
C ASP A 244 -28.93 5.62 6.40
N GLY A 245 -28.43 5.21 5.23
CA GLY A 245 -28.43 6.08 4.06
C GLY A 245 -27.60 5.58 2.89
N GLN A 246 -26.40 5.06 3.16
CA GLN A 246 -25.49 4.54 2.13
C GLN A 246 -25.56 3.01 2.04
N LYS A 247 -25.53 2.47 0.82
CA LYS A 247 -25.54 1.02 0.61
C LYS A 247 -24.13 0.54 0.28
N TRP A 248 -23.60 -0.31 1.14
CA TRP A 248 -22.24 -0.81 1.07
C TRP A 248 -22.23 -2.24 0.53
N PHE A 249 -21.30 -2.54 -0.37
CA PHE A 249 -21.06 -3.90 -0.86
C PHE A 249 -19.66 -4.34 -0.47
N VAL A 250 -19.56 -5.47 0.24
CA VAL A 250 -18.28 -6.04 0.63
C VAL A 250 -17.92 -7.16 -0.33
N LEU A 251 -16.86 -6.95 -1.10
CA LEU A 251 -16.21 -7.99 -1.89
C LEU A 251 -15.09 -8.61 -1.07
N ARG A 252 -15.32 -9.84 -0.61
CA ARG A 252 -14.34 -10.65 0.12
C ARG A 252 -14.40 -12.09 -0.36
N ARG A 253 -13.24 -12.76 -0.37
CA ARG A 253 -13.17 -14.17 -0.73
C ARG A 253 -13.69 -15.06 0.43
N PRO A 254 -14.47 -16.12 0.15
CA PRO A 254 -14.88 -17.09 1.17
C PRO A 254 -13.67 -17.76 1.84
N VAL A 255 -13.84 -18.16 3.10
CA VAL A 255 -12.76 -18.78 3.91
C VAL A 255 -12.29 -20.12 3.32
N ASP A 256 -13.19 -20.87 2.68
CA ASP A 256 -12.89 -22.18 2.11
C ASP A 256 -12.05 -22.16 0.83
N ASN A 257 -11.85 -20.97 0.25
CA ASN A 257 -11.13 -20.82 -1.00
C ASN A 257 -9.65 -20.52 -0.73
N ILE A 258 -8.80 -21.49 -1.10
CA ILE A 258 -7.34 -21.42 -0.93
C ILE A 258 -6.60 -20.89 -2.15
N ASP A 259 -7.27 -20.70 -3.29
CA ASP A 259 -6.54 -20.26 -4.47
C ASP A 259 -6.04 -18.83 -4.26
N THR A 260 -4.89 -18.54 -4.88
CA THR A 260 -4.32 -17.19 -4.96
C THR A 260 -5.31 -16.21 -5.59
N PHE A 261 -5.05 -14.91 -5.47
CA PHE A 261 -5.87 -13.86 -6.07
C PHE A 261 -6.34 -14.22 -7.49
N ASP A 262 -7.66 -14.11 -7.73
CA ASP A 262 -8.29 -14.40 -9.02
C ASP A 262 -8.78 -13.08 -9.66
N PRO A 263 -8.02 -12.55 -10.65
CA PRO A 263 -8.39 -11.34 -11.38
C PRO A 263 -9.74 -11.45 -12.08
N LYS A 264 -10.04 -12.60 -12.70
CA LYS A 264 -11.25 -12.78 -13.51
C LYS A 264 -12.49 -12.86 -12.63
N GLY A 265 -12.41 -13.59 -11.52
CA GLY A 265 -13.48 -13.66 -10.53
C GLY A 265 -13.81 -12.29 -9.91
N LEU A 266 -12.79 -11.45 -9.68
CA LEU A 266 -12.99 -10.07 -9.25
C LEU A 266 -13.73 -9.24 -10.31
N GLN A 267 -13.26 -9.27 -11.57
CA GLN A 267 -13.89 -8.54 -12.67
C GLN A 267 -15.36 -8.95 -12.85
N VAL A 268 -15.68 -10.25 -12.83
CA VAL A 268 -17.05 -10.76 -12.94
C VAL A 268 -17.93 -10.22 -11.80
N SER A 269 -17.41 -10.24 -10.57
CA SER A 269 -18.15 -9.75 -9.40
C SER A 269 -18.43 -8.24 -9.49
N LEU A 270 -17.44 -7.45 -9.93
CA LEU A 270 -17.60 -6.01 -10.16
C LEU A 270 -18.61 -5.72 -11.26
N SER A 271 -18.53 -6.41 -12.41
CA SER A 271 -19.49 -6.27 -13.51
C SER A 271 -20.92 -6.57 -13.06
N GLN A 272 -21.12 -7.60 -12.24
CA GLN A 272 -22.44 -7.93 -11.70
C GLN A 272 -22.97 -6.84 -10.77
N LEU A 273 -22.12 -6.26 -9.92
CA LEU A 273 -22.49 -5.15 -9.03
C LEU A 273 -22.87 -3.89 -9.81
N ILE A 274 -22.08 -3.52 -10.83
CA ILE A 274 -22.36 -2.36 -11.68
C ILE A 274 -23.70 -2.55 -12.42
N LYS A 275 -23.94 -3.73 -13.00
CA LYS A 275 -25.21 -4.05 -13.68
C LYS A 275 -26.40 -4.03 -12.71
N ALA A 276 -26.22 -4.54 -11.49
CA ALA A 276 -27.25 -4.52 -10.45
C ALA A 276 -27.57 -3.09 -9.97
N SER A 277 -26.55 -2.23 -9.91
CA SER A 277 -26.68 -0.80 -9.60
C SER A 277 -27.47 -0.08 -10.69
N LYS A 278 -27.13 -0.26 -11.98
CA LYS A 278 -27.83 0.38 -13.10
C LYS A 278 -29.32 0.01 -13.22
N ARG A 279 -29.68 -1.24 -12.90
CA ARG A 279 -31.07 -1.74 -13.00
C ARG A 279 -32.02 -1.10 -11.99
N LYS A 280 -31.51 -0.73 -10.82
CA LYS A 280 -32.28 -0.04 -9.78
C LYS A 280 -31.86 1.41 -9.92
N LYS A 281 -32.65 2.29 -10.56
CA LYS A 281 -32.41 3.75 -10.61
C LYS A 281 -32.28 4.33 -9.20
N GLN A 282 -31.13 4.11 -8.55
CA GLN A 282 -30.89 4.39 -7.15
C GLN A 282 -30.17 5.71 -7.08
N SER A 283 -30.86 6.72 -6.54
CA SER A 283 -30.32 8.06 -6.27
C SER A 283 -29.34 8.08 -5.07
N LYS A 284 -28.80 6.93 -4.65
CA LYS A 284 -27.95 6.79 -3.47
C LYS A 284 -26.59 6.25 -3.91
N LYS A 285 -25.52 7.00 -3.60
CA LYS A 285 -24.13 6.66 -3.87
C LYS A 285 -23.81 5.28 -3.26
N LEU A 286 -23.38 4.35 -4.11
CA LEU A 286 -23.05 2.98 -3.73
C LEU A 286 -21.54 2.89 -3.52
N HIS A 287 -21.14 2.32 -2.38
CA HIS A 287 -19.74 2.22 -1.99
C HIS A 287 -19.31 0.75 -1.95
N ILE A 288 -18.17 0.44 -2.57
CA ILE A 288 -17.65 -0.93 -2.65
C ILE A 288 -16.41 -1.03 -1.76
N LEU A 289 -16.45 -1.95 -0.78
CA LEU A 289 -15.28 -2.34 0.00
C LEU A 289 -14.68 -3.62 -0.58
N LEU A 290 -13.43 -3.55 -1.04
CA LEU A 290 -12.70 -4.71 -1.54
C LEU A 290 -11.64 -5.14 -0.53
N VAL A 291 -11.80 -6.33 0.07
CA VAL A 291 -10.81 -6.90 0.99
C VAL A 291 -9.95 -7.92 0.26
N THR A 292 -8.65 -7.60 0.12
CA THR A 292 -7.70 -8.46 -0.61
C THR A 292 -7.39 -9.75 0.17
N PRO A 293 -7.24 -10.91 -0.49
CA PRO A 293 -6.92 -12.18 0.18
C PRO A 293 -5.42 -12.34 0.43
N GLY A 294 -5.04 -13.06 1.49
CA GLY A 294 -3.66 -13.53 1.69
C GLY A 294 -2.60 -12.43 1.62
N PHE A 295 -1.50 -12.75 0.91
CA PHE A 295 -0.36 -11.89 0.61
C PHE A 295 -0.46 -11.24 -0.79
N THR A 296 -1.67 -10.95 -1.27
CA THR A 296 -1.88 -10.38 -2.61
C THR A 296 -1.29 -8.99 -2.72
N ASP A 297 -0.55 -8.71 -3.79
CA ASP A 297 -0.03 -7.38 -4.09
C ASP A 297 -1.13 -6.45 -4.60
N ILE A 298 -1.10 -5.18 -4.18
CA ILE A 298 -2.06 -4.18 -4.65
C ILE A 298 -1.93 -3.93 -6.14
N VAL A 299 -0.71 -4.01 -6.68
CA VAL A 299 -0.48 -3.79 -8.12
C VAL A 299 -1.31 -4.76 -8.96
N ASP A 300 -1.39 -6.03 -8.57
CA ASP A 300 -2.16 -7.05 -9.29
C ASP A 300 -3.67 -6.78 -9.23
N VAL A 301 -4.17 -6.32 -8.08
CA VAL A 301 -5.58 -5.98 -7.89
C VAL A 301 -5.98 -4.81 -8.76
N ILE A 302 -5.15 -3.77 -8.79
CA ILE A 302 -5.44 -2.54 -9.54
C ILE A 302 -5.26 -2.77 -11.03
N THR A 303 -4.25 -3.53 -11.42
CA THR A 303 -4.06 -3.97 -12.81
C THR A 303 -5.24 -4.82 -13.27
N ALA A 304 -5.77 -5.71 -12.43
CA ALA A 304 -6.97 -6.49 -12.75
C ALA A 304 -8.20 -5.58 -12.98
N ILE A 305 -8.36 -4.51 -12.20
CA ILE A 305 -9.44 -3.56 -12.40
C ILE A 305 -9.22 -2.74 -13.69
N GLY A 306 -8.00 -2.25 -13.92
CA GLY A 306 -7.65 -1.38 -15.04
C GLY A 306 -7.51 -2.08 -16.40
N SER A 307 -7.21 -3.38 -16.42
CA SER A 307 -7.11 -4.20 -17.65
C SER A 307 -8.40 -4.95 -17.98
N SER A 308 -9.51 -4.64 -17.29
CA SER A 308 -10.81 -5.26 -17.56
C SER A 308 -11.27 -4.99 -18.99
N GLU A 309 -11.71 -6.04 -19.67
CA GLU A 309 -12.34 -5.98 -21.00
C GLU A 309 -13.77 -5.38 -20.94
N ASP A 310 -14.38 -5.33 -19.75
CA ASP A 310 -15.72 -4.79 -19.58
C ASP A 310 -15.72 -3.25 -19.59
N PRO A 311 -16.33 -2.59 -20.60
CA PRO A 311 -16.38 -1.13 -20.69
C PRO A 311 -17.17 -0.48 -19.54
N ASP A 312 -18.07 -1.23 -18.87
CA ASP A 312 -18.80 -0.71 -17.71
C ASP A 312 -17.85 -0.46 -16.53
N ILE A 313 -16.86 -1.34 -16.31
CA ILE A 313 -15.85 -1.19 -15.25
C ILE A 313 -14.96 0.02 -15.53
N GLN A 314 -14.46 0.14 -16.77
CA GLN A 314 -13.57 1.24 -17.17
C GLN A 314 -14.21 2.63 -17.01
N ARG A 315 -15.52 2.74 -17.23
CA ARG A 315 -16.24 4.03 -17.25
C ARG A 315 -16.91 4.42 -15.95
N HIS A 316 -17.35 3.44 -15.14
CA HIS A 316 -18.20 3.72 -13.98
C HIS A 316 -17.52 3.38 -12.65
N LEU A 317 -16.28 2.90 -12.66
CA LEU A 317 -15.56 2.50 -11.45
C LEU A 317 -14.36 3.42 -11.21
N LYS A 318 -14.28 3.93 -9.98
CA LYS A 318 -13.15 4.74 -9.51
C LYS A 318 -12.58 4.12 -8.24
N ILE A 319 -11.26 4.10 -8.12
CA ILE A 319 -10.59 3.75 -6.86
C ILE A 319 -10.46 5.03 -6.05
N GLY A 320 -11.05 5.05 -4.85
CA GLY A 320 -11.04 6.20 -3.96
C GLY A 320 -9.76 6.24 -3.12
N ALA A 321 -9.58 5.22 -2.29
CA ALA A 321 -8.44 5.08 -1.39
C ALA A 321 -8.05 3.62 -1.20
N VAL A 322 -6.77 3.41 -0.88
CA VAL A 322 -6.22 2.11 -0.49
C VAL A 322 -5.65 2.21 0.91
N THR A 323 -6.14 1.36 1.81
CA THR A 323 -5.71 1.29 3.21
C THR A 323 -5.11 -0.08 3.51
N ALA A 324 -3.87 -0.10 4.03
CA ALA A 324 -3.19 -1.31 4.44
C ALA A 324 -3.24 -1.47 5.96
N CYS A 325 -3.75 -2.61 6.43
CA CYS A 325 -3.72 -2.96 7.85
C CYS A 325 -2.39 -3.65 8.18
N VAL A 326 -1.72 -3.16 9.22
CA VAL A 326 -0.46 -3.69 9.71
C VAL A 326 -0.56 -3.91 11.22
N ASP A 327 -0.29 -5.13 11.67
CA ASP A 327 -0.12 -5.43 13.09
C ASP A 327 1.38 -5.40 13.41
N PRO A 328 1.89 -4.44 14.22
CA PRO A 328 3.30 -4.37 14.61
C PRO A 328 3.85 -5.68 15.21
N MET A 329 3.00 -6.50 15.83
CA MET A 329 3.38 -7.78 16.42
C MET A 329 3.37 -8.94 15.43
N ASN A 330 2.91 -8.73 14.19
CA ASN A 330 2.80 -9.72 13.13
C ASN A 330 3.48 -9.27 11.83
N MET A 331 4.44 -8.33 11.89
CA MET A 331 5.16 -7.87 10.70
C MET A 331 6.29 -8.81 10.29
N TYR A 332 6.89 -9.47 11.28
CA TYR A 332 8.12 -10.22 11.12
C TYR A 332 7.86 -11.72 11.26
N MET A 333 8.48 -12.48 10.38
CA MET A 333 8.75 -13.90 10.54
C MET A 333 9.89 -14.10 11.57
N GLU A 334 10.28 -15.36 11.80
CA GLU A 334 11.50 -15.64 12.57
C GLU A 334 12.73 -14.95 11.96
N ASP A 335 13.68 -14.55 12.82
CA ASP A 335 14.91 -13.82 12.46
C ASP A 335 14.72 -12.39 11.91
N ARG A 336 13.58 -11.75 12.18
CA ARG A 336 13.27 -10.37 11.78
C ARG A 336 13.16 -10.13 10.27
N TYR A 337 12.93 -11.18 9.49
CA TYR A 337 12.49 -11.01 8.09
C TYR A 337 11.04 -10.55 8.07
N THR A 338 10.69 -9.55 7.26
CA THR A 338 9.28 -9.19 7.06
C THR A 338 8.53 -10.31 6.37
N PHE A 339 7.24 -10.47 6.65
CA PHE A 339 6.40 -11.34 5.84
C PHE A 339 6.43 -10.92 4.35
N PRO A 340 6.28 -11.88 3.43
CA PRO A 340 6.19 -11.59 2.01
C PRO A 340 5.14 -10.53 1.71
N LYS A 341 5.42 -9.66 0.74
CA LYS A 341 4.48 -8.63 0.27
C LYS A 341 4.02 -7.59 1.30
N LEU A 342 4.52 -7.62 2.55
CA LEU A 342 4.13 -6.64 3.56
C LEU A 342 4.50 -5.21 3.15
N LEU A 343 5.74 -5.00 2.69
CA LEU A 343 6.23 -3.68 2.27
C LEU A 343 5.64 -3.27 0.92
N ASP A 344 5.45 -4.22 0.01
CA ASP A 344 4.75 -3.98 -1.27
C ASP A 344 3.31 -3.49 -1.02
N GLN A 345 2.62 -4.10 -0.05
CA GLN A 345 1.30 -3.66 0.44
C GLN A 345 1.35 -2.35 1.24
N CYS A 346 2.51 -1.69 1.37
CA CYS A 346 2.64 -0.37 1.96
C CYS A 346 3.30 0.64 1.00
N ALA A 347 3.60 0.25 -0.24
CA ALA A 347 4.47 1.01 -1.14
C ALA A 347 3.89 2.36 -1.57
N GLU A 348 4.80 3.31 -1.85
CA GLU A 348 4.46 4.65 -2.32
C GLU A 348 3.65 4.63 -3.61
N GLY A 349 2.64 5.50 -3.67
CA GLY A 349 1.71 5.62 -4.78
C GLY A 349 0.60 4.56 -4.80
N TRP A 350 0.83 3.39 -4.21
CA TRP A 350 -0.14 2.28 -4.20
C TRP A 350 -1.04 2.29 -2.97
N VAL A 351 -0.53 2.75 -1.83
CA VAL A 351 -1.25 2.83 -0.57
C VAL A 351 -1.26 4.25 -0.03
N ASN A 352 -2.46 4.72 0.34
CA ASN A 352 -2.67 6.06 0.89
C ASN A 352 -2.49 6.06 2.41
N ASN A 353 -3.07 5.05 3.08
CA ASN A 353 -3.12 4.99 4.53
C ASN A 353 -2.62 3.64 5.03
N VAL A 354 -1.89 3.64 6.13
CA VAL A 354 -1.51 2.45 6.90
C VAL A 354 -2.15 2.54 8.26
N LEU A 355 -2.92 1.51 8.59
CA LEU A 355 -3.66 1.38 9.84
C LEU A 355 -2.96 0.36 10.73
N PHE A 356 -2.46 0.84 11.87
CA PHE A 356 -1.83 0.00 12.89
C PHE A 356 -2.90 -0.61 13.81
N THR A 357 -2.84 -1.92 14.00
CA THR A 357 -3.92 -2.69 14.66
C THR A 357 -3.59 -3.24 16.04
N SER A 358 -2.36 -3.06 16.53
CA SER A 358 -1.99 -3.48 17.89
C SER A 358 -0.88 -2.59 18.44
N ASN A 359 -0.65 -2.65 19.75
CA ASN A 359 0.46 -1.96 20.42
C ASN A 359 0.53 -0.46 20.10
N LEU A 360 -0.61 0.23 20.21
CA LEU A 360 -0.79 1.61 19.79
C LEU A 360 -0.19 2.68 20.73
N ASP A 361 0.54 2.26 21.77
CA ASP A 361 1.29 3.20 22.60
C ASP A 361 2.41 3.83 21.76
N LEU A 362 2.42 5.16 21.67
CA LEU A 362 3.42 5.92 20.92
C LEU A 362 4.85 5.72 21.45
N LYS A 363 5.00 5.23 22.68
CA LYS A 363 6.31 4.86 23.26
C LYS A 363 6.70 3.41 22.99
N ASN A 364 5.87 2.64 22.29
CA ASN A 364 6.14 1.25 22.01
C ASN A 364 7.25 1.13 20.93
N PRO A 365 8.36 0.43 21.23
CA PRO A 365 9.48 0.33 20.30
C PRO A 365 9.11 -0.43 19.00
N PHE A 366 8.18 -1.39 19.07
CA PHE A 366 7.75 -2.14 17.89
C PHE A 366 6.91 -1.27 16.94
N LEU A 367 6.07 -0.39 17.48
CA LEU A 367 5.31 0.56 16.67
C LEU A 367 6.25 1.59 16.01
N GLU A 368 7.21 2.11 16.76
CA GLU A 368 8.20 3.07 16.24
C GLU A 368 9.05 2.45 15.11
N GLU A 369 9.52 1.22 15.30
CA GLU A 369 10.25 0.46 14.28
C GLU A 369 9.39 0.21 13.04
N ALA A 370 8.13 -0.19 13.24
CA ALA A 370 7.17 -0.39 12.15
C ALA A 370 6.94 0.88 11.33
N GLN A 371 6.70 2.02 12.01
CA GLN A 371 6.51 3.32 11.38
C GLN A 371 7.73 3.76 10.58
N LYS A 372 8.94 3.60 11.14
CA LYS A 372 10.20 3.90 10.45
C LYS A 372 10.39 3.05 9.20
N LEU A 373 10.16 1.74 9.31
CA LEU A 373 10.29 0.82 8.18
C LEU A 373 9.30 1.14 7.06
N ILE A 374 8.04 1.42 7.42
CA ILE A 374 7.00 1.76 6.43
C ILE A 374 7.26 3.12 5.78
N ARG A 375 7.73 4.13 6.55
CA ARG A 375 8.13 5.43 5.97
C ARG A 375 9.27 5.32 4.96
N ALA A 376 10.16 4.34 5.14
CA ALA A 376 11.22 4.08 4.16
C ALA A 376 10.67 3.55 2.83
N ALA A 377 9.53 2.84 2.85
CA ALA A 377 8.85 2.33 1.65
C ALA A 377 7.83 3.33 1.06
N ASN A 378 7.26 4.19 1.90
CA ASN A 378 6.27 5.19 1.52
C ASN A 378 6.39 6.44 2.41
N PRO A 379 7.12 7.47 1.95
CA PRO A 379 7.39 8.66 2.75
C PRO A 379 6.16 9.48 3.11
N GLU A 380 5.12 9.49 2.26
CA GLU A 380 3.94 10.37 2.39
C GLU A 380 2.71 9.65 2.96
N VAL A 381 2.85 8.41 3.43
CA VAL A 381 1.71 7.62 3.91
C VAL A 381 1.02 8.23 5.14
N GLY A 382 -0.31 8.17 5.18
CA GLY A 382 -1.11 8.51 6.36
C GLY A 382 -1.06 7.38 7.40
N PHE A 383 -0.69 7.68 8.65
CA PHE A 383 -0.72 6.69 9.74
C PHE A 383 -1.97 6.83 10.59
N ILE A 384 -2.68 5.73 10.77
CA ILE A 384 -3.91 5.62 11.56
C ILE A 384 -3.69 4.58 12.66
N LEU A 385 -4.12 4.89 13.88
CA LEU A 385 -4.04 3.98 15.03
C LEU A 385 -5.45 3.49 15.36
N ALA A 386 -5.71 2.20 15.23
CA ALA A 386 -7.04 1.62 15.45
C ALA A 386 -6.93 0.22 16.06
N ASP A 387 -7.25 0.08 17.36
CA ASP A 387 -6.97 -1.16 18.08
C ASP A 387 -7.79 -2.30 17.50
N LYS A 388 -7.13 -3.39 17.12
CA LYS A 388 -7.72 -4.53 16.42
C LYS A 388 -8.52 -4.15 15.16
N GLY A 389 -8.27 -2.99 14.56
CA GLY A 389 -9.03 -2.48 13.42
C GLY A 389 -10.28 -1.67 13.77
N GLU A 390 -10.51 -1.34 15.03
CA GLU A 390 -11.64 -0.50 15.47
C GLU A 390 -11.33 0.99 15.31
N VAL A 391 -11.87 1.59 14.25
CA VAL A 391 -11.74 3.03 13.99
C VAL A 391 -12.84 3.78 14.71
N THR A 392 -12.46 4.80 15.49
CA THR A 392 -13.41 5.59 16.30
C THR A 392 -13.47 7.06 15.89
N ARG A 393 -12.41 7.60 15.27
CA ARG A 393 -12.30 9.01 14.90
C ARG A 393 -12.86 9.25 13.50
N SER A 394 -13.71 10.26 13.35
CA SER A 394 -14.31 10.62 12.06
C SER A 394 -13.25 11.04 11.02
N THR A 395 -12.21 11.75 11.45
CA THR A 395 -11.10 12.15 10.57
C THR A 395 -10.40 10.96 9.92
N ASP A 396 -10.26 9.87 10.68
CA ASP A 396 -9.55 8.68 10.22
C ASP A 396 -10.44 7.88 9.25
N LEU A 397 -11.76 7.91 9.45
CA LEU A 397 -12.73 7.36 8.49
C LEU A 397 -12.73 8.12 7.17
N ASP A 398 -12.68 9.45 7.22
CA ASP A 398 -12.66 10.30 6.01
C ASP A 398 -11.41 10.02 5.17
N LEU A 399 -10.26 9.73 5.81
CA LEU A 399 -9.04 9.30 5.13
C LEU A 399 -9.18 7.93 4.48
N ILE A 400 -9.73 6.95 5.21
CA ILE A 400 -9.90 5.56 4.73
C ILE A 400 -10.91 5.49 3.57
N LEU A 401 -11.96 6.31 3.62
CA LEU A 401 -13.06 6.32 2.66
C LEU A 401 -12.96 7.45 1.63
N SER A 402 -11.79 8.12 1.55
CA SER A 402 -11.57 9.20 0.59
C SER A 402 -11.88 8.73 -0.83
N GLU A 403 -12.58 9.57 -1.59
CA GLU A 403 -12.97 9.26 -2.97
C GLU A 403 -11.91 9.68 -4.00
N THR A 404 -10.85 10.36 -3.58
CA THR A 404 -9.87 11.00 -4.47
C THR A 404 -8.41 10.72 -4.11
N ALA A 405 -8.09 10.28 -2.88
CA ALA A 405 -6.71 10.14 -2.41
C ALA A 405 -5.84 9.27 -3.33
N PHE A 406 -6.37 8.17 -3.85
CA PHE A 406 -5.66 7.27 -4.77
C PHE A 406 -5.40 7.91 -6.15
N MET A 407 -6.13 8.97 -6.49
CA MET A 407 -6.10 9.64 -7.79
C MET A 407 -5.32 10.95 -7.80
N GLU A 408 -4.71 11.32 -6.68
CA GLU A 408 -3.83 12.50 -6.58
C GLU A 408 -2.62 12.42 -7.53
N ASN A 409 -2.14 13.56 -7.99
CA ASN A 409 -1.06 13.62 -8.98
C ASN A 409 0.25 13.05 -8.43
N ALA A 410 0.58 13.34 -7.17
CA ALA A 410 1.77 12.82 -6.52
C ALA A 410 1.75 11.27 -6.44
N THR A 411 0.63 10.69 -6.01
CA THR A 411 0.49 9.23 -5.91
C THR A 411 0.50 8.55 -7.28
N LYS A 412 -0.20 9.12 -8.27
CA LYS A 412 -0.15 8.66 -9.67
C LYS A 412 1.27 8.67 -10.23
N ARG A 413 2.00 9.76 -10.00
CA ARG A 413 3.39 9.91 -10.45
C ARG A 413 4.28 8.85 -9.81
N ALA A 414 4.18 8.67 -8.49
CA ALA A 414 4.97 7.67 -7.78
C ALA A 414 4.74 6.25 -8.33
N ARG A 415 3.49 5.83 -8.58
CA ARG A 415 3.16 4.50 -9.13
C ARG A 415 3.80 4.22 -10.48
N HIS A 416 3.74 5.19 -11.39
CA HIS A 416 4.31 5.04 -12.73
C HIS A 416 5.83 4.93 -12.71
N LEU A 417 6.49 5.56 -11.73
CA LEU A 417 7.94 5.48 -11.58
C LEU A 417 8.40 4.24 -10.80
N SER A 418 7.61 3.77 -9.83
CA SER A 418 7.94 2.57 -9.05
C SER A 418 7.65 1.28 -9.79
N CYS A 419 6.59 1.24 -10.61
CA CYS A 419 6.16 0.04 -11.33
C CYS A 419 5.91 0.32 -12.83
N PRO A 420 6.96 0.53 -13.64
CA PRO A 420 6.79 0.89 -15.05
C PRO A 420 5.96 -0.15 -15.82
N GLY A 421 4.96 0.31 -16.57
CA GLY A 421 4.11 -0.57 -17.37
C GLY A 421 2.90 -1.19 -16.68
N TRP A 422 2.66 -0.85 -15.40
CA TRP A 422 1.52 -1.35 -14.65
C TRP A 422 0.17 -1.07 -15.35
N SER A 423 0.01 0.14 -15.92
CA SER A 423 -1.23 0.55 -16.60
C SER A 423 -1.49 -0.20 -17.91
N CYS A 424 -0.46 -0.82 -18.49
CA CYS A 424 -0.55 -1.66 -19.68
C CYS A 424 -0.56 -3.16 -19.35
N GLY A 425 -0.61 -3.53 -18.07
CA GLY A 425 -0.53 -4.93 -17.63
C GLY A 425 0.82 -5.59 -17.92
N GLN A 426 1.88 -4.81 -18.13
CA GLN A 426 3.23 -5.32 -18.42
C GLN A 426 4.07 -5.53 -17.15
N PHE A 427 3.67 -4.91 -16.04
CA PHE A 427 4.33 -5.08 -14.76
C PHE A 427 3.86 -6.38 -14.07
N SER A 428 4.81 -7.10 -13.48
CA SER A 428 4.53 -8.26 -12.62
C SER A 428 5.00 -7.97 -11.22
N SER A 429 4.13 -8.17 -10.24
CA SER A 429 4.46 -8.07 -8.82
C SER A 429 5.52 -9.11 -8.38
N GLY A 430 5.73 -10.16 -9.16
CA GLY A 430 6.65 -11.25 -8.79
C GLY A 430 6.05 -12.22 -7.77
N ALA A 431 6.75 -13.33 -7.54
CA ALA A 431 6.28 -14.38 -6.65
C ALA A 431 6.32 -13.99 -5.16
N VAL A 432 5.50 -14.64 -4.35
CA VAL A 432 5.56 -14.55 -2.88
C VAL A 432 6.81 -15.30 -2.41
N VAL A 433 7.79 -14.57 -1.86
CA VAL A 433 9.06 -15.13 -1.38
C VAL A 433 9.28 -14.75 0.09
N PRO A 434 9.50 -15.73 1.00
CA PRO A 434 9.40 -17.17 0.78
C PRO A 434 7.96 -17.65 0.43
N PRO A 435 7.80 -18.81 -0.24
CA PRO A 435 6.50 -19.29 -0.70
C PRO A 435 5.65 -19.76 0.48
N LEU A 436 4.80 -18.88 0.99
CA LEU A 436 3.80 -19.23 2.00
C LEU A 436 2.60 -19.88 1.33
N THR A 437 2.35 -21.14 1.67
CA THR A 437 1.27 -21.96 1.11
C THR A 437 0.11 -22.07 2.09
N ASP A 438 -1.11 -22.00 1.55
CA ASP A 438 -2.34 -22.30 2.28
C ASP A 438 -2.69 -23.79 2.09
N LEU A 439 -2.78 -24.53 3.19
CA LEU A 439 -3.20 -25.93 3.22
C LEU A 439 -4.55 -26.06 3.91
N ARG A 440 -5.54 -26.59 3.17
CA ARG A 440 -6.92 -26.73 3.65
C ARG A 440 -7.20 -28.15 4.11
N LEU A 441 -7.74 -28.28 5.32
CA LEU A 441 -8.26 -29.52 5.89
C LEU A 441 -9.76 -29.42 6.10
N ARG A 442 -10.51 -30.36 5.53
CA ARG A 442 -11.96 -30.53 5.75
C ARG A 442 -12.23 -31.70 6.66
N PHE A 443 -13.18 -31.56 7.57
CA PHE A 443 -13.49 -32.56 8.59
C PHE A 443 -14.96 -32.49 9.00
N THR A 444 -15.50 -33.55 9.59
CA THR A 444 -16.96 -33.68 9.81
C THR A 444 -17.37 -33.68 11.28
N GLN A 445 -16.41 -33.80 12.20
CA GLN A 445 -16.69 -33.86 13.64
C GLN A 445 -16.30 -32.57 14.37
N PRO A 446 -17.07 -32.15 15.39
CA PRO A 446 -16.71 -31.00 16.20
C PRO A 446 -15.44 -31.27 17.02
N LEU A 447 -14.63 -30.23 17.22
CA LEU A 447 -13.40 -30.32 18.00
C LEU A 447 -13.66 -30.08 19.49
N GLU A 448 -12.76 -30.53 20.36
CA GLU A 448 -12.80 -30.19 21.78
C GLU A 448 -12.10 -28.85 22.02
N ARG A 449 -12.88 -27.84 22.43
CA ARG A 449 -12.39 -26.48 22.68
C ARG A 449 -11.10 -26.41 23.52
N PRO A 450 -11.00 -27.01 24.72
CA PRO A 450 -9.79 -26.88 25.54
C PRO A 450 -8.56 -27.52 24.87
N LYS A 451 -8.73 -28.66 24.18
CA LYS A 451 -7.63 -29.33 23.47
C LYS A 451 -7.14 -28.48 22.29
N PHE A 452 -8.07 -28.01 21.46
CA PHE A 452 -7.76 -27.17 20.31
C PHE A 452 -7.01 -25.88 20.73
N LEU A 453 -7.51 -25.18 21.76
CA LEU A 453 -6.85 -23.98 22.28
C LEU A 453 -5.46 -24.26 22.86
N GLY A 454 -5.29 -25.38 23.56
CA GLY A 454 -3.99 -25.82 24.06
C GLY A 454 -3.00 -26.07 22.94
N ARG A 455 -3.43 -26.80 21.90
CA ARG A 455 -2.60 -27.15 20.74
C ARG A 455 -2.21 -25.94 19.89
N LEU A 456 -3.11 -24.97 19.69
CA LEU A 456 -2.77 -23.73 18.99
C LEU A 456 -1.60 -23.00 19.67
N LYS A 457 -1.65 -22.87 21.01
CA LYS A 457 -0.58 -22.23 21.79
C LYS A 457 0.76 -22.97 21.73
N GLU A 458 0.73 -24.27 21.42
CA GLU A 458 1.93 -25.08 21.25
C GLU A 458 2.57 -24.94 19.86
N LEU A 459 1.84 -24.45 18.84
CA LEU A 459 2.38 -24.34 17.47
C LEU A 459 3.68 -23.53 17.42
N LYS A 460 3.74 -22.40 18.12
CA LYS A 460 4.94 -21.56 18.20
C LYS A 460 6.15 -22.30 18.79
N LYS A 461 5.93 -23.23 19.72
CA LYS A 461 7.02 -24.01 20.35
C LYS A 461 7.63 -25.03 19.40
N HIS A 462 6.89 -25.45 18.39
CA HIS A 462 7.31 -26.46 17.40
C HIS A 462 7.97 -25.84 16.17
N PHE A 463 8.26 -24.53 16.18
CA PHE A 463 8.91 -23.88 15.06
C PHE A 463 10.31 -24.45 14.84
N ASN A 464 10.55 -24.93 13.63
CA ASN A 464 11.84 -25.44 13.20
C ASN A 464 12.74 -24.26 12.78
N LYS A 465 13.61 -23.84 13.69
CA LYS A 465 14.53 -22.70 13.47
C LYS A 465 15.56 -22.93 12.36
N THR A 466 15.86 -24.17 12.00
CA THR A 466 16.91 -24.48 11.01
C THR A 466 16.34 -24.60 9.60
N SER A 467 15.31 -25.43 9.40
CA SER A 467 14.73 -25.63 8.07
C SER A 467 13.61 -24.65 7.74
N LYS A 468 12.91 -24.10 8.75
CA LYS A 468 11.66 -23.32 8.64
C LYS A 468 10.48 -24.06 7.96
N ALA A 469 10.74 -25.16 7.26
CA ALA A 469 9.75 -26.09 6.73
C ALA A 469 8.86 -26.67 7.85
N GLY A 470 7.55 -26.69 7.60
CA GLY A 470 6.52 -27.10 8.54
C GLY A 470 6.04 -26.01 9.51
N ASN A 471 6.61 -24.79 9.47
CA ASN A 471 6.19 -23.71 10.36
C ASN A 471 4.84 -23.13 9.93
N VAL A 472 3.87 -23.15 10.86
CA VAL A 472 2.53 -22.58 10.67
C VAL A 472 2.47 -21.17 11.28
N TYR A 473 2.29 -20.15 10.44
CA TYR A 473 2.25 -18.75 10.89
C TYR A 473 0.83 -18.25 11.18
N PHE A 474 -0.15 -18.73 10.43
CA PHE A 474 -1.53 -18.30 10.56
C PHE A 474 -2.50 -19.48 10.35
N VAL A 475 -3.56 -19.50 11.14
CA VAL A 475 -4.64 -20.50 11.03
C VAL A 475 -5.97 -19.77 10.95
N ARG A 476 -6.81 -20.13 9.99
CA ARG A 476 -8.17 -19.61 9.86
C ARG A 476 -9.16 -20.70 9.51
N GLY A 477 -10.43 -20.56 9.86
CA GLY A 477 -11.43 -21.52 9.38
C GLY A 477 -12.77 -21.48 10.10
N LEU A 478 -13.67 -22.31 9.60
CA LEU A 478 -15.02 -22.50 10.08
C LEU A 478 -15.13 -23.84 10.79
N LEU A 479 -15.42 -23.84 12.08
CA LEU A 479 -15.51 -25.05 12.88
C LEU A 479 -16.62 -24.98 13.92
N ARG A 480 -16.96 -26.13 14.50
CA ARG A 480 -17.83 -26.24 15.67
C ARG A 480 -17.08 -26.90 16.82
N PHE A 481 -17.28 -26.41 18.04
CA PHE A 481 -16.79 -27.09 19.23
C PHE A 481 -17.85 -28.02 19.82
N SER A 482 -17.44 -29.05 20.56
CA SER A 482 -18.37 -30.00 21.20
C SER A 482 -19.29 -29.35 22.25
N ASP A 483 -18.90 -28.18 22.78
CA ASP A 483 -19.64 -27.38 23.76
C ASP A 483 -20.52 -26.29 23.14
N SER A 484 -20.50 -26.12 21.81
CA SER A 484 -21.27 -25.09 21.09
C SER A 484 -22.12 -25.68 19.97
N ALA A 485 -23.35 -25.19 19.84
CA ALA A 485 -24.24 -25.53 18.73
C ALA A 485 -23.97 -24.69 17.46
N THR A 486 -23.31 -23.55 17.58
CA THR A 486 -23.10 -22.60 16.47
C THR A 486 -21.80 -22.86 15.71
N LEU A 487 -21.81 -22.55 14.42
CA LEU A 487 -20.59 -22.51 13.61
C LEU A 487 -19.79 -21.25 13.97
N LEU A 488 -18.49 -21.42 14.18
CA LEU A 488 -17.57 -20.38 14.60
C LEU A 488 -16.53 -20.12 13.51
N ASP A 489 -16.23 -18.85 13.26
CA ASP A 489 -15.09 -18.39 12.48
C ASP A 489 -13.92 -18.13 13.42
N VAL A 490 -12.80 -18.79 13.18
CA VAL A 490 -11.62 -18.76 14.03
C VAL A 490 -10.45 -18.23 13.23
N GLU A 491 -9.70 -17.29 13.81
CA GLU A 491 -8.41 -16.83 13.31
C GLU A 491 -7.36 -16.88 14.43
N TYR A 492 -6.20 -17.44 14.14
CA TYR A 492 -5.10 -17.54 15.07
C TYR A 492 -3.78 -17.12 14.41
N VAL A 493 -3.08 -16.19 15.05
CA VAL A 493 -1.75 -15.72 14.66
C VAL A 493 -0.72 -16.35 15.57
N THR A 494 0.11 -17.24 15.04
CA THR A 494 1.00 -18.07 15.86
C THR A 494 2.06 -17.28 16.60
N LEU A 495 2.65 -16.26 15.96
CA LEU A 495 3.76 -15.48 16.52
C LEU A 495 3.33 -14.58 17.67
N SER A 496 2.22 -13.86 17.51
CA SER A 496 1.66 -12.98 18.55
C SER A 496 0.81 -13.75 19.57
N GLY A 497 0.34 -14.95 19.22
CA GLY A 497 -0.53 -15.78 20.05
C GLY A 497 -1.97 -15.25 20.13
N VAL A 498 -2.33 -14.28 19.29
CA VAL A 498 -3.67 -13.71 19.20
C VAL A 498 -4.62 -14.74 18.63
N LEU A 499 -5.76 -14.91 19.29
CA LEU A 499 -6.88 -15.74 18.84
C LEU A 499 -8.16 -14.88 18.78
N VAL A 500 -8.81 -14.90 17.64
CA VAL A 500 -10.13 -14.29 17.41
C VAL A 500 -11.12 -15.39 17.09
N ILE A 501 -12.26 -15.41 17.80
CA ILE A 501 -13.35 -16.35 17.57
C ILE A 501 -14.64 -15.54 17.46
N ASN A 502 -15.29 -15.62 16.30
CA ASN A 502 -16.55 -14.96 16.01
C ASN A 502 -17.62 -15.99 15.64
N ASN A 503 -18.89 -15.63 15.79
CA ASN A 503 -19.97 -16.45 15.22
C ASN A 503 -19.93 -16.32 13.70
N ALA A 504 -19.98 -17.44 12.98
CA ALA A 504 -19.99 -17.42 11.53
C ALA A 504 -21.35 -16.91 11.02
N GLU A 505 -21.35 -15.77 10.34
CA GLU A 505 -22.51 -15.31 9.58
C GLU A 505 -22.63 -16.16 8.31
N MET A 506 -23.72 -16.92 8.16
CA MET A 506 -24.05 -17.55 6.87
C MET A 506 -24.27 -16.43 5.85
N GLN A 507 -23.31 -16.19 4.96
CA GLN A 507 -23.53 -15.32 3.82
C GLN A 507 -24.63 -15.97 2.96
N THR A 508 -25.80 -15.34 2.90
CA THR A 508 -26.80 -15.70 1.90
C THR A 508 -26.18 -15.47 0.52
N PRO A 509 -26.07 -16.50 -0.33
CA PRO A 509 -25.60 -16.29 -1.69
C PRO A 509 -26.56 -15.34 -2.41
N PRO A 510 -26.08 -14.53 -3.37
CA PRO A 510 -26.96 -13.74 -4.22
C PRO A 510 -27.97 -14.69 -4.89
N PRO A 511 -29.22 -14.25 -5.12
CA PRO A 511 -30.26 -15.10 -5.68
C PRO A 511 -29.90 -15.47 -7.12
N SER A 512 -29.26 -16.62 -7.31
CA SER A 512 -29.10 -17.28 -8.61
C SER A 512 -30.15 -18.38 -8.72
N ALA A 513 -30.73 -18.47 -9.91
CA ALA A 513 -31.94 -19.19 -10.24
C ALA A 513 -31.81 -20.72 -10.13
N ASN A 514 -32.90 -21.35 -9.69
CA ASN A 514 -33.29 -22.73 -10.02
C ASN A 514 -32.25 -23.84 -9.77
N GLY A 515 -31.73 -23.95 -8.54
CA GLY A 515 -31.23 -25.22 -8.01
C GLY A 515 -32.29 -25.84 -7.07
N PRO A 516 -32.46 -27.17 -7.01
CA PRO A 516 -33.40 -27.79 -6.07
C PRO A 516 -33.01 -27.41 -4.63
N ALA A 517 -33.96 -26.87 -3.87
CA ALA A 517 -33.85 -26.80 -2.43
C ALA A 517 -33.84 -28.24 -1.89
N GLY A 518 -32.66 -28.74 -1.52
CA GLY A 518 -32.52 -30.07 -0.95
C GLY A 518 -31.17 -30.72 -1.20
N SER A 519 -30.19 -30.41 -0.36
CA SER A 519 -29.25 -31.41 0.12
C SER A 519 -28.76 -31.00 1.51
N GLU A 520 -29.27 -31.67 2.54
CA GLU A 520 -28.60 -31.77 3.84
C GLU A 520 -27.27 -32.50 3.63
N ASN A 521 -26.30 -31.84 3.02
CA ASN A 521 -24.94 -32.36 2.92
C ASN A 521 -24.28 -32.12 4.29
N GLY A 522 -23.75 -33.21 4.87
CA GLY A 522 -23.20 -33.24 6.22
C GLY A 522 -22.29 -32.05 6.52
N HIS A 523 -22.36 -31.53 7.75
CA HIS A 523 -21.61 -30.36 8.17
C HIS A 523 -20.09 -30.56 7.98
N GLU A 524 -19.56 -30.16 6.83
CA GLU A 524 -18.12 -30.08 6.58
C GLU A 524 -17.57 -28.81 7.24
N TYR A 525 -16.77 -29.00 8.27
CA TYR A 525 -15.93 -27.99 8.87
C TYR A 525 -14.63 -27.86 8.08
N CYS A 526 -13.98 -26.70 8.16
CA CYS A 526 -12.82 -26.38 7.35
C CYS A 526 -11.81 -25.54 8.14
N LEU A 527 -10.54 -25.94 8.10
CA LEU A 527 -9.41 -25.17 8.62
C LEU A 527 -8.37 -25.00 7.53
N VAL A 528 -7.82 -23.79 7.43
CA VAL A 528 -6.75 -23.42 6.50
C VAL A 528 -5.54 -22.99 7.30
N PHE A 529 -4.42 -23.64 7.04
CA PHE A 529 -3.12 -23.38 7.66
C PHE A 529 -2.23 -22.68 6.65
N THR A 530 -1.68 -21.53 7.01
CA THR A 530 -0.75 -20.77 6.18
C THR A 530 0.66 -20.92 6.76
N GLY A 531 1.59 -21.42 5.97
CA GLY A 531 2.93 -21.74 6.43
C GLY A 531 3.92 -22.09 5.32
N LEU A 532 5.13 -22.50 5.72
CA LEU A 532 6.20 -22.92 4.81
C LEU A 532 6.22 -24.44 4.71
N ASP A 533 6.23 -24.99 3.49
CA ASP A 533 6.34 -26.43 3.20
C ASP A 533 5.48 -27.30 4.13
N LEU A 534 4.17 -27.01 4.17
CA LEU A 534 3.24 -27.71 5.05
C LEU A 534 2.92 -29.12 4.53
N GLU A 535 2.95 -30.09 5.43
CA GLU A 535 2.59 -31.48 5.14
C GLU A 535 1.18 -31.81 5.65
N GLU A 536 0.31 -32.25 4.74
CA GLU A 536 -1.11 -32.50 5.05
C GLU A 536 -1.30 -33.55 6.15
N GLU A 537 -0.59 -34.68 6.07
CA GLU A 537 -0.73 -35.78 7.02
C GLU A 537 -0.30 -35.40 8.44
N LYS A 538 0.77 -34.63 8.58
CA LYS A 538 1.21 -34.10 9.89
C LYS A 538 0.16 -33.20 10.52
N LEU A 539 -0.49 -32.35 9.71
CA LEU A 539 -1.56 -31.47 10.19
C LEU A 539 -2.85 -32.24 10.50
N LYS A 540 -3.16 -33.30 9.74
CA LYS A 540 -4.27 -34.21 10.07
C LYS A 540 -4.06 -34.89 11.42
N ASP A 541 -2.86 -35.43 11.66
CA ASP A 541 -2.51 -36.04 12.93
C ASP A 541 -2.58 -35.04 14.09
N TRP A 542 -2.10 -33.81 13.87
CA TRP A 542 -2.26 -32.72 14.81
C TRP A 542 -3.75 -32.45 15.11
N MET A 543 -4.61 -32.37 14.09
CA MET A 543 -6.06 -32.15 14.28
C MET A 543 -6.75 -33.31 15.01
N ARG A 544 -6.35 -34.56 14.77
CA ARG A 544 -6.87 -35.72 15.51
C ARG A 544 -6.61 -35.60 17.02
N THR A 545 -5.55 -34.91 17.44
CA THR A 545 -5.31 -34.64 18.87
C THR A 545 -6.24 -33.60 19.47
N CYS A 546 -6.90 -32.78 18.64
CA CYS A 546 -7.88 -31.78 19.06
C CYS A 546 -9.30 -32.37 19.18
N ALA A 547 -9.53 -33.58 18.69
CA ALA A 547 -10.81 -34.26 18.72
C ALA A 547 -10.94 -35.20 19.94
N LYS A 548 -12.12 -35.81 20.08
CA LYS A 548 -12.38 -36.84 21.09
C LYS A 548 -11.63 -38.11 20.73
N GLN A 549 -10.64 -38.46 21.54
CA GLN A 549 -9.82 -39.65 21.33
C GLN A 549 -10.47 -40.89 21.94
N LYS A 550 -10.25 -42.04 21.30
CA LYS A 550 -10.63 -43.34 21.87
C LYS A 550 -9.80 -43.59 23.13
N PRO A 551 -10.41 -43.86 24.30
CA PRO A 551 -9.66 -44.20 25.50
C PRO A 551 -8.74 -45.39 25.25
N ALA A 552 -7.54 -45.37 25.84
CA ALA A 552 -6.59 -46.47 25.71
C ALA A 552 -7.15 -47.74 26.38
N LYS A 553 -6.96 -48.89 25.72
CA LYS A 553 -7.28 -50.19 26.31
C LYS A 553 -6.39 -50.45 27.51
N LYS A 554 -6.95 -51.06 28.56
CA LYS A 554 -6.17 -51.51 29.71
C LYS A 554 -5.53 -52.85 29.39
N SER A 555 -4.26 -53.02 29.73
CA SER A 555 -3.54 -54.29 29.63
C SER A 555 -3.95 -55.23 30.76
N HIS A 556 -3.98 -56.53 30.49
CA HIS A 556 -4.22 -57.55 31.51
C HIS A 556 -3.17 -57.50 32.61
N VAL A 557 -3.62 -57.75 33.83
CA VAL A 557 -2.78 -57.90 35.02
C VAL A 557 -2.33 -59.36 35.10
N SER A 558 -1.04 -59.54 35.35
CA SER A 558 -0.39 -60.82 35.66
C SER A 558 0.32 -60.74 37.02
N GLN A 559 0.72 -61.88 37.58
CA GLN A 559 1.49 -61.92 38.83
C GLN A 559 2.77 -61.06 38.78
N ALA A 560 3.39 -60.91 37.62
CA ALA A 560 4.60 -60.09 37.45
C ALA A 560 4.34 -58.57 37.44
N THR A 561 3.10 -58.15 37.20
CA THR A 561 2.67 -56.74 37.13
C THR A 561 2.00 -56.23 38.41
N LEU A 562 1.74 -57.12 39.37
CA LEU A 562 1.17 -56.75 40.67
C LEU A 562 2.19 -55.99 41.52
N THR A 563 1.80 -54.84 42.02
CA THR A 563 2.62 -54.05 42.94
C THR A 563 2.56 -54.61 44.36
N LYS A 564 3.62 -54.40 45.15
CA LYS A 564 3.67 -54.84 46.56
C LYS A 564 2.51 -54.28 47.41
N ASN A 565 2.01 -53.09 47.06
CA ASN A 565 0.88 -52.47 47.74
C ASN A 565 -0.46 -53.14 47.42
N GLU A 566 -0.65 -53.61 46.18
CA GLU A 566 -1.84 -54.36 45.78
C GLU A 566 -1.86 -55.73 46.47
N VAL A 567 -0.72 -56.41 46.55
CA VAL A 567 -0.60 -57.69 47.29
C VAL A 567 -0.91 -57.50 48.78
N ALA A 568 -0.41 -56.43 49.40
CA ALA A 568 -0.75 -56.09 50.79
C ALA A 568 -2.24 -55.76 50.99
N LYS A 569 -2.88 -55.13 50.00
CA LYS A 569 -4.31 -54.82 50.03
C LYS A 569 -5.15 -56.09 49.91
N ILE A 570 -4.81 -56.98 48.99
CA ILE A 570 -5.45 -58.30 48.84
C ILE A 570 -5.32 -59.08 50.15
N HIS A 571 -4.12 -59.12 50.73
CA HIS A 571 -3.91 -59.77 52.02
C HIS A 571 -4.78 -59.14 53.12
N LYS A 572 -4.85 -57.80 53.20
CA LYS A 572 -5.67 -57.10 54.20
C LYS A 572 -7.19 -57.33 53.99
N GLU A 573 -7.65 -57.59 52.79
CA GLU A 573 -9.08 -57.90 52.55
C GLU A 573 -9.41 -59.34 52.95
N HIS A 574 -8.48 -60.28 52.76
CA HIS A 574 -8.73 -61.72 52.95
C HIS A 574 -8.06 -62.36 54.19
N HIS A 575 -7.25 -61.63 54.98
CA HIS A 575 -6.54 -62.17 56.15
C HIS A 575 -7.44 -62.69 57.29
N LEU A 576 -8.76 -62.39 57.25
CA LEU A 576 -9.75 -62.87 58.21
C LEU A 576 -10.60 -64.03 57.68
N GLU A 577 -10.34 -64.50 56.46
CA GLU A 577 -11.06 -65.64 55.89
C GLU A 577 -10.67 -66.97 56.56
N ALA A 578 -11.53 -67.97 56.41
CA ALA A 578 -11.34 -69.26 57.05
C ALA A 578 -10.07 -69.94 56.55
N LEU A 579 -9.20 -70.33 57.48
CA LEU A 579 -7.94 -71.00 57.17
C LEU A 579 -8.17 -72.41 56.64
N PRO A 580 -7.29 -72.91 55.75
CA PRO A 580 -7.33 -74.30 55.30
C PRO A 580 -7.20 -75.29 56.47
N PRO A 581 -7.74 -76.51 56.34
CA PRO A 581 -7.57 -77.56 57.34
C PRO A 581 -6.09 -77.76 57.68
N GLY A 582 -5.75 -77.63 58.97
CA GLY A 582 -4.39 -77.80 59.46
C GLY A 582 -3.54 -76.53 59.50
N TRP A 583 -4.12 -75.35 59.29
CA TRP A 583 -3.48 -74.06 59.53
C TRP A 583 -4.18 -73.31 60.66
N PHE A 584 -3.41 -72.62 61.51
CA PHE A 584 -3.93 -71.73 62.55
C PHE A 584 -3.07 -70.47 62.67
N TYR A 585 -3.68 -69.37 63.09
CA TYR A 585 -2.98 -68.10 63.31
C TYR A 585 -2.61 -67.97 64.79
N ASN A 586 -1.32 -67.79 65.09
CA ASN A 586 -0.81 -67.77 66.46
C ASN A 586 -0.69 -66.35 67.06
N GLY A 587 -1.28 -65.34 66.40
CA GLY A 587 -1.20 -63.93 66.80
C GLY A 587 -0.07 -63.13 66.14
N SER A 588 0.88 -63.80 65.47
CA SER A 588 1.97 -63.15 64.74
C SER A 588 2.24 -63.74 63.35
N HIS A 589 2.07 -65.06 63.18
CA HIS A 589 2.26 -65.77 61.90
C HIS A 589 1.19 -66.85 61.69
N PHE A 590 0.97 -67.23 60.44
CA PHE A 590 0.19 -68.42 60.08
C PHE A 590 1.08 -69.65 60.21
N VAL A 591 0.63 -70.66 60.97
CA VAL A 591 1.42 -71.86 61.27
C VAL A 591 0.66 -73.11 60.84
N SER A 592 1.33 -74.00 60.11
CA SER A 592 0.79 -75.31 59.72
C SER A 592 0.95 -76.32 60.87
N LEU A 593 0.11 -77.36 60.92
CA LEU A 593 0.26 -78.49 61.85
C LEU A 593 1.60 -79.24 61.68
N ALA A 594 2.27 -79.08 60.53
CA ALA A 594 3.60 -79.63 60.26
C ALA A 594 4.75 -78.70 60.75
N GLY A 595 4.42 -77.49 61.23
CA GLY A 595 5.38 -76.54 61.81
C GLY A 595 5.86 -75.43 60.85
N ASP A 596 5.36 -75.39 59.61
CA ASP A 596 5.71 -74.35 58.64
C ASP A 596 5.09 -73.01 59.04
N LYS A 597 5.83 -71.91 58.85
CA LYS A 597 5.40 -70.55 59.20
C LYS A 597 5.31 -69.67 57.96
N SER A 598 4.25 -68.88 57.87
CA SER A 598 4.04 -67.90 56.78
C SER A 598 3.61 -66.55 57.35
N ASP A 599 4.15 -65.48 56.78
CA ASP A 599 3.78 -64.09 57.10
C ASP A 599 2.49 -63.64 56.40
N THR A 600 2.08 -64.39 55.37
CA THR A 600 0.87 -64.13 54.60
C THR A 600 -0.09 -65.30 54.66
N HIS A 601 -1.39 -65.03 54.45
CA HIS A 601 -2.43 -66.06 54.46
C HIS A 601 -2.05 -67.27 53.58
N PRO A 602 -2.27 -68.52 54.02
CA PRO A 602 -1.85 -69.72 53.27
C PRO A 602 -2.45 -69.83 51.86
N ASN A 603 -3.66 -69.30 51.66
CA ASN A 603 -4.33 -69.23 50.36
C ASN A 603 -4.03 -67.95 49.55
N MET A 604 -2.96 -67.21 49.86
CA MET A 604 -2.67 -65.96 49.17
C MET A 604 -2.52 -66.12 47.66
N ASP A 605 -1.94 -67.22 47.18
CA ASP A 605 -1.80 -67.46 45.74
C ASP A 605 -3.16 -67.63 45.06
N GLU A 606 -4.13 -68.23 45.76
CA GLU A 606 -5.51 -68.39 45.29
C GLU A 606 -6.27 -67.05 45.30
N PHE A 607 -6.08 -66.24 46.34
CA PHE A 607 -6.64 -64.88 46.40
C PHE A 607 -6.05 -63.97 45.32
N ILE A 608 -4.75 -64.07 45.07
CA ILE A 608 -4.08 -63.36 43.98
C ILE A 608 -4.63 -63.84 42.62
N ALA A 609 -4.79 -65.15 42.42
CA ALA A 609 -5.35 -65.71 41.19
C ALA A 609 -6.80 -65.25 40.95
N ASN A 610 -7.64 -65.25 41.99
CA ASN A 610 -9.02 -64.78 41.94
C ASN A 610 -9.08 -63.27 41.67
N TYR A 611 -8.23 -62.47 42.33
CA TYR A 611 -8.13 -61.04 42.09
C TYR A 611 -7.69 -60.73 40.66
N ILE A 612 -6.67 -61.43 40.14
CA ILE A 612 -6.22 -61.29 38.75
C ILE A 612 -7.37 -61.63 37.79
N LYS A 613 -8.07 -62.75 38.03
CA LYS A 613 -9.19 -63.16 37.20
C LYS A 613 -10.31 -62.12 37.18
N GLN A 614 -10.73 -61.64 38.35
CA GLN A 614 -11.79 -60.63 38.47
C GLN A 614 -11.38 -59.28 37.85
N THR A 615 -10.14 -58.86 38.07
CA THR A 615 -9.61 -57.61 37.51
C THR A 615 -9.49 -57.70 35.99
N ASN A 616 -9.05 -58.84 35.45
CA ASN A 616 -8.98 -59.07 34.01
C ASN A 616 -10.37 -59.16 33.38
N GLU A 617 -11.36 -59.76 34.06
CA GLU A 617 -12.76 -59.73 33.60
C GLU A 617 -13.33 -58.30 33.58
N GLU A 618 -12.97 -57.44 34.54
CA GLU A 618 -13.33 -56.02 34.51
C GLU A 618 -12.62 -55.25 33.40
N ILE A 619 -11.34 -55.54 33.16
CA ILE A 619 -10.55 -55.00 32.03
C ILE A 619 -11.17 -55.42 30.71
N ASP A 620 -11.62 -56.68 30.57
CA ASP A 620 -12.27 -57.17 29.37
C ASP A 620 -13.63 -56.50 29.16
N LYS A 621 -14.43 -56.33 30.22
CA LYS A 621 -15.68 -55.54 30.16
C LYS A 621 -15.42 -54.09 29.76
N TYR A 622 -14.34 -53.48 30.26
CA TYR A 622 -13.93 -52.12 29.89
C TYR A 622 -13.47 -52.06 28.42
N ASN A 623 -12.58 -52.95 28.00
CA ASN A 623 -12.05 -53.01 26.64
C ASN A 623 -13.14 -53.33 25.62
N ALA A 624 -14.10 -54.19 25.96
CA ALA A 624 -15.28 -54.46 25.14
C ALA A 624 -16.18 -53.23 25.00
N LYS A 625 -16.38 -52.44 26.08
CA LYS A 625 -17.07 -51.14 25.99
C LYS A 625 -16.32 -50.16 25.10
N ILE A 626 -14.98 -50.14 25.16
CA ILE A 626 -14.14 -49.32 24.27
C ILE A 626 -14.27 -49.81 22.82
N ASP A 627 -14.31 -51.10 22.55
CA ASP A 627 -14.48 -51.65 21.21
C ASP A 627 -15.88 -51.36 20.63
N ALA A 628 -16.91 -51.36 21.47
CA ALA A 628 -18.26 -50.95 21.10
C ALA A 628 -18.40 -49.43 20.86
N MET A 629 -17.46 -48.59 21.32
CA MET A 629 -17.47 -47.15 21.01
C MET A 629 -17.07 -46.92 19.55
N ASN A 630 -18.06 -46.60 18.72
CA ASN A 630 -17.87 -46.21 17.34
C ASN A 630 -17.47 -44.73 17.24
N ILE A 631 -16.19 -44.43 17.52
CA ILE A 631 -15.60 -43.12 17.23
C ILE A 631 -15.16 -43.15 15.77
N LYS A 632 -15.93 -42.50 14.90
CA LYS A 632 -15.54 -42.28 13.51
C LYS A 632 -14.26 -41.44 13.48
N ASP A 633 -13.42 -41.58 12.45
CA ASP A 633 -12.29 -40.66 12.28
C ASP A 633 -12.81 -39.23 12.04
N LEU A 634 -11.97 -38.24 12.37
CA LEU A 634 -12.25 -36.83 12.17
C LEU A 634 -12.41 -36.49 10.68
N PHE A 635 -11.63 -37.19 9.86
CA PHE A 635 -11.63 -37.09 8.41
C PHE A 635 -12.48 -38.22 7.80
N PRO A 636 -13.25 -37.92 6.73
CA PRO A 636 -14.07 -38.91 6.04
C PRO A 636 -13.26 -39.95 5.26
#